data_AF-A0A1G2R2R1-F1
#
_entry.id   AF-A0A1G2R2R1-F1
#
_cell.length_a   1.000
_cell.length_b   1.000
_cell.length_c   1.000
_cell.angle_alpha   90.00
_cell.angle_beta   90.00
_cell.angle_gamma   90.00
#
_symmetry.space_group_name_H-M   'P 1'
#
loop_
_entity.id
_entity.type
_entity.pdbx_description
1 polymer ?
#
loop_
_entity_poly.entity_id
_entity_poly.type
_entity_poly.pdbx_seq_one_letter_code
_entity_poly.pdbx_strand_id
1 'polypeptide(L)'
;MSKLTRKVASVGLSLTTAIWISGVAAIVPTASAATIEELQAQIAQLLLQITALQVQISGGGAVTTGASSSCNFTRDLTAGSKGADVKCLQQTLNANGNKVAETGAGSPGNETEYFGPATRKALAAWQAAKGISPAVGYFGPKTRTAVGSAVSPVVTLPGTTPTTVPGVIVPGEGIAIAPASDNPAGQAIPKGASGVTFLKFTVAGTGTVDSLVFKRDGIGATGDFTSGGIYLYEGATRLTSGRTLNSTTHEVTFLNLGIKVDKSARSFTLIADVAGGATTGNRNSFKLASATGTPTPTGTLMGNTLEIAGQTVGGLDPTSGAGPANPRIGQKEALLQEIILTASSTEDVELRRIAVTETGTISNDNLSNFVLKVNDVVVGKAASIGAKDLITFTLDTPYKIEKGQQRTFKVYGDISGKTRSSDTIIIRFDSAADIYAVGKNYGYPVLPTIGALDGDSEADTLTVQGGSVTITFNGPISGDLSLRGQDITVYDFTLASQNNIEIKNLRFHATTTGMDGSAEGFMDMKVWDAEKNAVLTSATDVTTSSDVTYTDTLTLNAGESKRYKVTVDVDADNDAGDTILVSLLAFVAGDIKNLDNNTNVALTDIVPSATVSGNTQTTQAPTITIQLASTPSSQTYVRGTQNVSFVGFSFRATGGDVKLTSLKVTSTATTGSLGQGEIYSIALYDGDTRVSDVKSLATDSSVTFSNLGLTIKSGETKTLVVKGSLDSGATATDIYTISLLGANSTYVTATDIDGNTATVAGIAANSDNSKAITVTDVGDVTVVVAPNDSESEAGIILAGTESVLGKFKFTATNEEMTVNKMQILIVSSSSATATSSNATDEVPTVKLYDGTTQIGNAAGYPVTASGASSGVVFVDGLGWKIPKDLSKTLVLKGVLSTIAAGADTAASVYASITAAGFESQGATAKDLAITAAIGNEKIVYKTKPTITLPTQPGNKLGSGETPVLRFRIAADAKEDVSWKKISLKVSMTGATMSAVDAAPSTTGNVKIKELTVTNGNLNIVSAYSSPGTASSSQNTIVGGSTGYVSLILNSAETIAAGAYRDYEVSLSFVNLVSTVGGAYGTFQLHLQETDNAAASGWSGVEGIVGGADVATADHEPSFIWSDNSATSHSESTYDWNNGRYVKTLPSDQKTVSN
;
A
#
# COMPACT_ATOMS: atom_id res chain seq x y z
N MET A 1 -8.37 3.12 -35.05
CA MET A 1 -8.58 3.77 -33.73
C MET A 1 -9.86 3.20 -33.14
N SER A 2 -10.00 2.83 -31.87
CA SER A 2 -9.02 2.58 -30.79
C SER A 2 -9.71 1.69 -29.73
N LYS A 3 -8.93 0.92 -28.94
CA LYS A 3 -9.13 0.58 -27.49
C LYS A 3 -10.56 0.19 -27.00
N LEU A 4 -10.79 -0.83 -26.17
CA LEU A 4 -9.91 -1.59 -25.28
C LEU A 4 -10.61 -2.91 -24.88
N THR A 5 -9.89 -4.04 -24.76
CA THR A 5 -10.50 -5.32 -24.35
C THR A 5 -9.56 -6.08 -23.39
N ARG A 6 -10.01 -6.28 -22.13
CA ARG A 6 -9.49 -7.12 -21.02
C ARG A 6 -10.11 -6.57 -19.72
N LYS A 7 -10.50 -7.33 -18.68
CA LYS A 7 -10.29 -8.73 -18.26
C LYS A 7 -11.59 -9.24 -17.57
N VAL A 8 -12.10 -10.42 -17.94
CA VAL A 8 -11.94 -11.74 -17.24
C VAL A 8 -12.88 -11.98 -16.06
N ALA A 9 -13.71 -13.02 -16.23
CA ALA A 9 -14.26 -13.85 -15.16
C ALA A 9 -14.03 -15.34 -15.48
N SER A 10 -13.95 -16.15 -14.42
CA SER A 10 -14.29 -17.58 -14.31
C SER A 10 -13.63 -18.69 -15.17
N VAL A 11 -12.93 -19.57 -14.44
CA VAL A 11 -13.13 -21.05 -14.36
C VAL A 11 -12.57 -22.01 -15.44
N GLY A 12 -11.86 -23.03 -14.93
CA GLY A 12 -11.60 -24.34 -15.53
C GLY A 12 -10.42 -25.04 -14.81
N LEU A 13 -10.40 -26.34 -14.51
CA LEU A 13 -11.44 -27.38 -14.57
C LEU A 13 -11.02 -28.58 -13.68
N SER A 14 -11.95 -29.49 -13.41
CA SER A 14 -11.80 -30.70 -12.57
C SER A 14 -11.05 -31.87 -13.23
N LEU A 15 -10.61 -32.85 -12.41
CA LEU A 15 -10.53 -34.34 -12.60
C LEU A 15 -9.53 -34.95 -11.57
N THR A 16 -9.53 -36.21 -11.10
CA THR A 16 -10.57 -37.24 -10.78
C THR A 16 -9.88 -38.42 -10.03
N THR A 17 -10.64 -39.23 -9.27
CA THR A 17 -10.40 -40.69 -8.94
C THR A 17 -9.18 -41.11 -8.08
N ALA A 18 -9.17 -42.20 -7.29
CA ALA A 18 -10.21 -43.18 -6.87
C ALA A 18 -9.73 -44.09 -5.69
N ILE A 19 -10.63 -45.01 -5.27
CA ILE A 19 -10.41 -46.36 -4.65
C ILE A 19 -10.74 -46.53 -3.15
N TRP A 20 -11.97 -47.00 -2.92
CA TRP A 20 -12.43 -48.13 -2.07
C TRP A 20 -11.61 -48.63 -0.87
N ILE A 21 -12.32 -48.88 0.25
CA ILE A 21 -12.75 -50.25 0.68
C ILE A 21 -13.95 -50.15 1.64
N SER A 22 -14.85 -51.13 1.58
CA SER A 22 -16.13 -51.21 2.31
C SER A 22 -16.30 -52.53 3.08
N GLY A 23 -17.18 -52.53 4.10
CA GLY A 23 -17.56 -53.70 4.93
C GLY A 23 -16.96 -53.63 6.35
N VAL A 24 -17.70 -53.78 7.46
CA VAL A 24 -18.70 -54.81 7.81
C VAL A 24 -19.81 -54.21 8.71
N ALA A 25 -21.00 -54.82 8.75
CA ALA A 25 -22.13 -54.37 9.57
C ALA A 25 -22.17 -54.99 10.98
N ALA A 26 -22.64 -54.24 11.99
CA ALA A 26 -23.64 -54.62 13.01
C ALA A 26 -23.56 -53.78 14.31
N ILE A 27 -24.68 -53.76 15.05
CA ILE A 27 -24.90 -53.24 16.42
C ILE A 27 -25.04 -51.71 16.54
N VAL A 28 -26.27 -51.28 16.80
CA VAL A 28 -26.62 -49.94 17.32
C VAL A 28 -26.77 -50.04 18.84
N PRO A 29 -26.06 -49.22 19.64
CA PRO A 29 -26.43 -48.91 21.01
C PRO A 29 -27.27 -47.63 21.07
N THR A 30 -28.29 -47.66 21.92
CA THR A 30 -29.12 -46.52 22.33
C THR A 30 -28.30 -45.35 22.88
N ALA A 31 -28.63 -44.12 22.46
CA ALA A 31 -27.99 -42.92 22.99
C ALA A 31 -28.41 -42.66 24.45
N SER A 32 -27.44 -42.75 25.37
CA SER A 32 -27.56 -42.17 26.71
C SER A 32 -27.38 -40.65 26.64
N ALA A 33 -28.07 -39.90 27.51
CA ALA A 33 -27.70 -38.50 27.74
C ALA A 33 -26.30 -38.45 28.38
N ALA A 34 -25.42 -37.62 27.82
CA ALA A 34 -24.04 -37.52 28.30
C ALA A 34 -23.98 -36.87 29.69
N THR A 35 -23.30 -37.54 30.61
CA THR A 35 -22.94 -37.01 31.93
C THR A 35 -21.96 -35.84 31.83
N ILE A 36 -21.74 -35.11 32.93
CA ILE A 36 -20.79 -33.99 32.96
C ILE A 36 -19.37 -34.48 32.66
N GLU A 37 -18.99 -35.66 33.19
CA GLU A 37 -17.72 -36.32 32.88
C GLU A 37 -17.61 -36.76 31.41
N GLU A 38 -18.69 -37.24 30.79
CA GLU A 38 -18.71 -37.58 29.36
C GLU A 38 -18.64 -36.34 28.47
N LEU A 39 -19.28 -35.23 28.85
CA LEU A 39 -19.14 -33.93 28.19
C LEU A 39 -17.73 -33.35 28.38
N GLN A 40 -17.11 -33.51 29.55
CA GLN A 40 -15.71 -33.13 29.77
C GLN A 40 -14.74 -34.02 28.97
N ALA A 41 -15.05 -35.32 28.83
CA ALA A 41 -14.29 -36.23 27.97
C ALA A 41 -14.46 -35.89 26.48
N GLN A 42 -15.66 -35.51 26.03
CA GLN A 42 -15.92 -35.01 24.68
C GLN A 42 -15.26 -33.65 24.44
N ILE A 43 -15.24 -32.74 25.42
CA ILE A 43 -14.49 -31.48 25.34
C ILE A 43 -12.99 -31.77 25.27
N ALA A 44 -12.47 -32.73 26.06
CA ALA A 44 -11.07 -33.14 25.97
C ALA A 44 -10.73 -33.80 24.63
N GLN A 45 -11.63 -34.62 24.06
CA GLN A 45 -11.48 -35.18 22.72
C GLN A 45 -11.56 -34.11 21.63
N LEU A 46 -12.49 -33.16 21.71
CA LEU A 46 -12.61 -32.04 20.77
C LEU A 46 -11.41 -31.09 20.90
N LEU A 47 -10.87 -30.86 22.09
CA LEU A 47 -9.62 -30.11 22.29
C LEU A 47 -8.42 -30.88 21.73
N LEU A 48 -8.34 -32.20 21.91
CA LEU A 48 -7.34 -33.05 21.25
C LEU A 48 -7.49 -33.06 19.73
N GLN A 49 -8.72 -33.00 19.21
CA GLN A 49 -9.01 -33.02 17.77
C GLN A 49 -8.80 -31.64 17.14
N ILE A 50 -9.08 -30.55 17.85
CA ILE A 50 -8.65 -29.18 17.50
C ILE A 50 -7.12 -29.11 17.53
N THR A 51 -6.47 -29.68 18.56
CA THR A 51 -4.99 -29.76 18.61
C THR A 51 -4.46 -30.60 17.45
N ALA A 52 -5.09 -31.71 17.09
CA ALA A 52 -4.70 -32.55 15.95
C ALA A 52 -4.93 -31.87 14.60
N LEU A 53 -6.02 -31.11 14.44
CA LEU A 53 -6.29 -30.31 13.23
C LEU A 53 -5.36 -29.09 13.15
N GLN A 54 -5.02 -28.48 14.28
CA GLN A 54 -3.95 -27.47 14.37
C GLN A 54 -2.58 -28.08 14.05
N VAL A 55 -2.32 -29.34 14.43
CA VAL A 55 -1.11 -30.11 14.07
C VAL A 55 -1.13 -30.57 12.61
N GLN A 56 -2.28 -30.78 11.97
CA GLN A 56 -2.36 -31.00 10.52
C GLN A 56 -2.18 -29.70 9.73
N ILE A 57 -2.72 -28.57 10.22
CA ILE A 57 -2.48 -27.23 9.66
C ILE A 57 -1.02 -26.79 9.86
N SER A 58 -0.38 -27.20 10.97
CA SER A 58 1.07 -27.06 11.19
C SER A 58 1.87 -28.31 10.78
N GLY A 59 1.27 -29.20 9.98
CA GLY A 59 1.86 -30.44 9.47
C GLY A 59 2.89 -30.21 8.36
N GLY A 60 2.97 -28.98 7.84
CA GLY A 60 4.24 -28.41 7.37
C GLY A 60 5.12 -28.11 8.58
N GLY A 61 5.70 -29.17 9.16
CA GLY A 61 6.21 -29.22 10.53
C GLY A 61 7.32 -28.22 10.88
N ALA A 62 6.93 -27.06 11.41
CA ALA A 62 7.84 -26.11 12.02
C ALA A 62 8.19 -26.50 13.47
N VAL A 63 9.42 -26.22 13.90
CA VAL A 63 9.90 -26.44 15.27
C VAL A 63 9.24 -25.45 16.23
N THR A 64 8.63 -25.95 17.31
CA THR A 64 8.02 -25.14 18.37
C THR A 64 9.05 -24.64 19.39
N THR A 65 9.84 -23.64 19.02
CA THR A 65 10.50 -22.77 20.00
C THR A 65 9.50 -21.77 20.57
N GLY A 66 9.51 -21.55 21.89
CA GLY A 66 8.61 -20.61 22.56
C GLY A 66 8.68 -19.19 21.97
N ALA A 67 7.55 -18.48 21.97
CA ALA A 67 7.39 -17.21 21.26
C ALA A 67 8.30 -16.10 21.81
N SER A 68 9.47 -15.91 21.19
CA SER A 68 10.18 -14.64 21.21
C SER A 68 9.52 -13.68 20.22
N SER A 69 8.68 -12.78 20.72
CA SER A 69 8.13 -11.68 19.94
C SER A 69 9.27 -10.85 19.32
N SER A 70 9.34 -10.79 17.98
CA SER A 70 10.30 -9.95 17.27
C SER A 70 10.00 -8.48 17.53
N CYS A 71 10.72 -7.86 18.47
CA CYS A 71 10.54 -6.47 18.87
C CYS A 71 10.92 -5.51 17.73
N ASN A 72 9.93 -5.06 16.95
CA ASN A 72 10.13 -4.06 15.91
C ASN A 72 9.89 -2.65 16.48
N PHE A 73 10.97 -1.89 16.65
CA PHE A 73 10.94 -0.55 17.21
C PHE A 73 10.89 0.51 16.09
N THR A 74 9.68 0.90 15.69
CA THR A 74 9.47 1.88 14.60
C THR A 74 9.53 3.35 15.04
N ARG A 75 9.58 3.63 16.35
CA ARG A 75 9.59 4.99 16.92
C ARG A 75 10.50 5.15 18.14
N ASP A 76 10.74 6.39 18.52
CA ASP A 76 11.46 6.79 19.72
C ASP A 76 10.58 6.61 20.97
N LEU A 77 11.17 6.13 22.08
CA LEU A 77 10.47 5.98 23.37
C LEU A 77 11.11 6.82 24.48
N THR A 78 10.27 7.50 25.26
CA THR A 78 10.65 8.30 26.44
C THR A 78 9.67 8.06 27.59
N ALA A 79 9.96 8.58 28.78
CA ALA A 79 9.05 8.44 29.92
C ALA A 79 7.68 9.06 29.59
N GLY A 80 6.60 8.33 29.94
CA GLY A 80 5.24 8.64 29.51
C GLY A 80 4.76 7.81 28.32
N SER A 81 5.67 7.22 27.53
CA SER A 81 5.28 6.38 26.37
C SER A 81 4.46 5.18 26.81
N LYS A 82 3.46 4.81 25.98
CA LYS A 82 2.66 3.59 26.13
C LYS A 82 2.71 2.73 24.87
N GLY A 83 2.61 1.40 25.02
CA GLY A 83 2.41 0.45 23.92
C GLY A 83 3.20 -0.86 24.04
N ALA A 84 2.93 -1.79 23.12
CA ALA A 84 3.60 -3.10 23.04
C ALA A 84 5.12 -2.98 22.80
N ASP A 85 5.57 -1.94 22.13
CA ASP A 85 6.99 -1.61 21.96
C ASP A 85 7.67 -1.28 23.30
N VAL A 86 7.00 -0.54 24.20
CA VAL A 86 7.49 -0.31 25.57
C VAL A 86 7.62 -1.63 26.34
N LYS A 87 6.66 -2.54 26.21
CA LYS A 87 6.72 -3.88 26.84
C LYS A 87 7.89 -4.70 26.30
N CYS A 88 8.11 -4.67 24.99
CA CYS A 88 9.26 -5.29 24.32
C CYS A 88 10.61 -4.70 24.80
N LEU A 89 10.67 -3.39 25.03
CA LEU A 89 11.85 -2.74 25.61
C LEU A 89 12.10 -3.21 27.05
N GLN A 90 11.06 -3.30 27.88
CA GLN A 90 11.19 -3.81 29.25
C GLN A 90 11.69 -5.27 29.27
N GLN A 91 11.15 -6.12 28.39
CA GLN A 91 11.60 -7.50 28.22
C GLN A 91 13.07 -7.57 27.80
N THR A 92 13.49 -6.72 26.86
CA THR A 92 14.88 -6.63 26.40
C THR A 92 15.83 -6.24 27.54
N LEU A 93 15.45 -5.22 28.33
CA LEU A 93 16.24 -4.73 29.47
C LEU A 93 16.36 -5.79 30.57
N ASN A 94 15.24 -6.43 30.93
CA ASN A 94 15.18 -7.55 31.88
C ASN A 94 16.08 -8.72 31.44
N ALA A 95 16.02 -9.11 30.16
CA ALA A 95 16.86 -10.17 29.59
C ALA A 95 18.36 -9.81 29.54
N ASN A 96 18.69 -8.53 29.36
CA ASN A 96 20.07 -8.02 29.37
C ASN A 96 20.59 -7.67 30.78
N GLY A 97 20.00 -8.24 31.84
CA GLY A 97 20.42 -8.04 33.24
C GLY A 97 20.17 -6.64 33.81
N ASN A 98 19.60 -5.72 33.03
CA ASN A 98 19.27 -4.35 33.44
C ASN A 98 17.79 -4.32 33.85
N LYS A 99 17.46 -5.00 34.95
CA LYS A 99 16.07 -5.20 35.38
C LYS A 99 15.33 -3.88 35.58
N VAL A 100 14.12 -3.79 35.04
CA VAL A 100 13.21 -2.65 35.21
C VAL A 100 12.62 -2.64 36.62
N ALA A 101 12.25 -3.81 37.15
CA ALA A 101 11.94 -4.00 38.57
C ALA A 101 12.37 -5.41 39.04
N GLU A 102 12.62 -5.58 40.34
CA GLU A 102 12.90 -6.91 40.92
C GLU A 102 11.63 -7.73 41.13
N THR A 103 10.53 -7.10 41.52
CA THR A 103 9.21 -7.72 41.72
C THR A 103 8.09 -6.77 41.28
N GLY A 104 6.93 -7.33 40.91
CA GLY A 104 5.75 -6.56 40.50
C GLY A 104 5.85 -5.99 39.08
N ALA A 105 5.13 -4.90 38.82
CA ALA A 105 5.02 -4.30 37.49
C ALA A 105 6.40 -3.90 36.90
N GLY A 106 6.75 -4.49 35.76
CA GLY A 106 8.05 -4.30 35.09
C GLY A 106 9.10 -5.37 35.41
N SER A 107 8.86 -6.27 36.38
CA SER A 107 9.76 -7.40 36.64
C SER A 107 9.69 -8.47 35.55
N PRO A 108 10.67 -9.40 35.44
CA PRO A 108 10.67 -10.45 34.42
C PRO A 108 9.36 -11.25 34.40
N GLY A 109 8.69 -11.29 33.24
CA GLY A 109 7.38 -11.94 33.06
C GLY A 109 6.17 -11.12 33.52
N ASN A 110 6.39 -9.93 34.09
CA ASN A 110 5.38 -8.95 34.50
C ASN A 110 5.59 -7.59 33.82
N GLU A 111 6.18 -7.59 32.61
CA GLU A 111 6.47 -6.36 31.88
C GLU A 111 5.20 -5.58 31.49
N THR A 112 5.30 -4.27 31.63
CA THR A 112 4.19 -3.34 31.38
C THR A 112 4.37 -2.63 30.05
N GLU A 113 3.26 -2.13 29.52
CA GLU A 113 3.27 -1.26 28.34
C GLU A 113 3.56 0.21 28.67
N TYR A 114 4.00 0.57 29.90
CA TYR A 114 4.22 1.97 30.30
C TYR A 114 5.68 2.30 30.63
N PHE A 115 6.22 3.32 29.98
CA PHE A 115 7.60 3.77 30.15
C PHE A 115 7.67 4.68 31.37
N GLY A 116 7.87 4.09 32.55
CA GLY A 116 7.98 4.82 33.81
C GLY A 116 9.41 5.24 34.17
N PRO A 117 9.61 5.87 35.34
CA PRO A 117 10.94 6.18 35.88
C PRO A 117 11.84 4.95 36.03
N ALA A 118 11.25 3.78 36.35
CA ALA A 118 11.93 2.49 36.42
C ALA A 118 12.53 2.08 35.06
N THR A 119 11.74 2.14 33.98
CA THR A 119 12.18 1.86 32.61
C THR A 119 13.28 2.83 32.16
N ARG A 120 13.14 4.12 32.50
CA ARG A 120 14.18 5.14 32.22
C ARG A 120 15.50 4.79 32.91
N LYS A 121 15.46 4.44 34.20
CA LYS A 121 16.66 4.09 34.99
C LYS A 121 17.35 2.83 34.44
N ALA A 122 16.58 1.79 34.14
CA ALA A 122 17.09 0.55 33.55
C ALA A 122 17.71 0.80 32.15
N LEU A 123 17.07 1.62 31.31
CA LEU A 123 17.61 1.97 30.00
C LEU A 123 18.89 2.82 30.10
N ALA A 124 18.97 3.76 31.04
CA ALA A 124 20.18 4.55 31.29
C ALA A 124 21.36 3.67 31.69
N ALA A 125 21.14 2.71 32.60
CA ALA A 125 22.16 1.72 32.98
C ALA A 125 22.61 0.85 31.79
N TRP A 126 21.66 0.37 30.99
CA TRP A 126 21.96 -0.42 29.78
C TRP A 126 22.73 0.39 28.74
N GLN A 127 22.37 1.66 28.53
CA GLN A 127 23.08 2.58 27.63
C GLN A 127 24.53 2.79 28.06
N ALA A 128 24.76 3.05 29.35
CA ALA A 128 26.11 3.17 29.90
C ALA A 128 26.93 1.88 29.70
N ALA A 129 26.33 0.71 29.96
CA ALA A 129 26.94 -0.60 29.75
C ALA A 129 27.23 -0.93 28.27
N LYS A 130 26.60 -0.23 27.32
CA LYS A 130 26.83 -0.35 25.87
C LYS A 130 27.64 0.81 25.27
N GLY A 131 28.21 1.70 26.10
CA GLY A 131 29.02 2.84 25.65
C GLY A 131 28.23 3.95 24.94
N ILE A 132 26.90 3.99 25.09
CA ILE A 132 26.02 4.96 24.43
C ILE A 132 25.99 6.24 25.26
N SER A 133 26.56 7.33 24.74
CA SER A 133 26.57 8.65 25.39
C SER A 133 25.67 9.66 24.66
N PRO A 134 24.87 10.48 25.38
CA PRO A 134 24.69 10.46 26.83
C PRO A 134 23.69 9.37 27.28
N ALA A 135 24.01 8.65 28.35
CA ALA A 135 23.23 7.53 28.87
C ALA A 135 22.03 7.98 29.73
N VAL A 136 21.08 8.70 29.13
CA VAL A 136 19.99 9.41 29.84
C VAL A 136 18.66 8.65 29.93
N GLY A 137 18.61 7.39 29.48
CA GLY A 137 17.40 6.57 29.50
C GLY A 137 16.36 7.00 28.45
N TYR A 138 16.82 7.53 27.32
CA TYR A 138 16.00 7.87 26.15
C TYR A 138 16.23 6.88 25.00
N PHE A 139 15.16 6.31 24.47
CA PHE A 139 15.21 5.27 23.44
C PHE A 139 15.18 5.86 22.02
N GLY A 140 16.16 6.72 21.72
CA GLY A 140 16.34 7.33 20.41
C GLY A 140 17.06 6.43 19.38
N PRO A 141 17.40 6.95 18.18
CA PRO A 141 17.89 6.14 17.06
C PRO A 141 19.18 5.35 17.37
N LYS A 142 20.13 5.95 18.10
CA LYS A 142 21.36 5.27 18.57
C LYS A 142 21.03 4.05 19.44
N THR A 143 20.06 4.20 20.35
CA THR A 143 19.62 3.15 21.27
C THR A 143 18.84 2.05 20.53
N ARG A 144 18.02 2.41 19.54
CA ARG A 144 17.33 1.44 18.67
C ARG A 144 18.30 0.58 17.88
N THR A 145 19.31 1.19 17.26
CA THR A 145 20.35 0.47 16.49
C THR A 145 21.09 -0.53 17.39
N ALA A 146 21.43 -0.12 18.61
CA ALA A 146 22.08 -0.98 19.59
C ALA A 146 21.17 -2.11 20.12
N VAL A 147 19.88 -1.86 20.35
CA VAL A 147 18.93 -2.90 20.79
C VAL A 147 18.59 -3.87 19.66
N GLY A 148 18.45 -3.40 18.41
CA GLY A 148 18.29 -4.26 17.24
C GLY A 148 19.49 -5.20 17.02
N SER A 149 20.68 -4.79 17.50
CA SER A 149 21.89 -5.62 17.52
C SER A 149 22.00 -6.54 18.75
N ALA A 150 21.11 -6.41 19.74
CA ALA A 150 21.14 -7.13 21.01
C ALA A 150 20.07 -8.25 21.12
N VAL A 151 19.14 -8.34 20.16
CA VAL A 151 18.20 -9.48 20.04
C VAL A 151 18.85 -10.65 19.29
N SER A 152 19.68 -11.39 20.01
CA SER A 152 20.04 -12.79 19.69
C SER A 152 19.97 -13.60 20.99
N PRO A 153 19.13 -14.65 21.08
CA PRO A 153 18.86 -15.31 22.34
C PRO A 153 20.03 -16.20 22.77
N VAL A 154 20.83 -15.74 23.73
CA VAL A 154 21.70 -16.60 24.53
C VAL A 154 20.85 -17.22 25.64
N VAL A 155 20.51 -18.51 25.49
CA VAL A 155 19.89 -19.30 26.56
C VAL A 155 20.91 -20.26 27.12
N THR A 156 21.43 -19.94 28.31
CA THR A 156 22.14 -20.89 29.16
C THR A 156 21.17 -21.51 30.17
N LEU A 157 21.14 -22.83 30.25
CA LEU A 157 20.56 -23.55 31.39
C LEU A 157 21.50 -24.70 31.82
N PRO A 158 21.53 -25.07 33.11
CA PRO A 158 22.56 -25.95 33.64
C PRO A 158 22.16 -27.42 33.59
N GLY A 159 23.06 -28.25 33.07
CA GLY A 159 23.28 -29.63 33.52
C GLY A 159 22.12 -30.62 33.43
N THR A 160 22.08 -31.39 32.33
CA THR A 160 21.98 -32.87 32.41
C THR A 160 22.64 -33.49 31.16
N THR A 161 23.02 -34.77 31.28
CA THR A 161 23.99 -35.48 30.41
C THR A 161 23.48 -35.81 28.99
N PRO A 162 24.38 -36.15 28.03
CA PRO A 162 24.24 -35.67 26.65
C PRO A 162 23.60 -36.65 25.66
N THR A 163 22.90 -36.08 24.68
CA THR A 163 22.70 -36.67 23.35
C THR A 163 23.22 -35.71 22.28
N THR A 164 24.11 -36.20 21.43
CA THR A 164 24.94 -35.37 20.53
C THR A 164 24.21 -34.98 19.24
N VAL A 165 24.03 -33.68 19.02
CA VAL A 165 23.84 -33.10 17.68
C VAL A 165 25.23 -32.75 17.11
N PRO A 166 25.53 -32.98 15.82
CA PRO A 166 26.88 -32.76 15.29
C PRO A 166 27.27 -31.27 15.26
N GLY A 167 28.11 -30.86 16.21
CA GLY A 167 28.93 -29.66 16.01
C GLY A 167 29.96 -29.90 14.91
N VAL A 168 30.42 -28.82 14.25
CA VAL A 168 31.55 -28.90 13.31
C VAL A 168 32.77 -29.37 14.10
N ILE A 169 33.13 -30.64 13.89
CA ILE A 169 34.31 -31.24 14.53
C ILE A 169 35.53 -30.57 13.91
N VAL A 170 36.17 -29.63 14.61
CA VAL A 170 37.49 -29.11 14.21
C VAL A 170 38.47 -30.27 14.40
N PRO A 171 39.06 -30.82 13.32
CA PRO A 171 39.95 -31.97 13.45
C PRO A 171 41.19 -31.59 14.28
N GLY A 172 41.62 -32.47 15.18
CA GLY A 172 42.89 -32.28 15.92
C GLY A 172 44.11 -32.25 15.00
N GLU A 173 44.02 -32.97 13.88
CA GLU A 173 44.95 -32.94 12.74
C GLU A 173 44.14 -32.99 11.43
N GLY A 174 44.61 -32.33 10.38
CA GLY A 174 43.96 -32.33 9.06
C GLY A 174 43.13 -31.09 8.73
N ILE A 175 42.49 -31.13 7.55
CA ILE A 175 41.47 -30.17 7.10
C ILE A 175 40.19 -30.96 6.77
N ALA A 176 39.07 -30.57 7.35
CA ALA A 176 37.74 -31.10 7.07
C ALA A 176 36.86 -30.05 6.40
N ILE A 177 36.04 -30.48 5.44
CA ILE A 177 35.10 -29.65 4.69
C ILE A 177 33.69 -30.25 4.84
N ALA A 178 32.75 -29.45 5.35
CA ALA A 178 31.37 -29.88 5.63
C ALA A 178 30.34 -28.78 5.28
N PRO A 179 29.09 -29.13 4.90
CA PRO A 179 28.06 -28.13 4.66
C PRO A 179 27.84 -27.25 5.89
N ALA A 180 27.59 -25.96 5.70
CA ALA A 180 27.26 -25.07 6.80
C ALA A 180 25.84 -25.33 7.30
N SER A 181 25.57 -25.09 8.58
CA SER A 181 24.22 -25.26 9.15
C SER A 181 23.18 -24.30 8.57
N ASP A 182 23.63 -23.22 7.94
CA ASP A 182 22.82 -22.21 7.23
C ASP A 182 22.90 -22.32 5.70
N ASN A 183 23.31 -23.49 5.19
CA ASN A 183 23.26 -23.81 3.75
C ASN A 183 21.83 -23.62 3.20
N PRO A 184 21.64 -22.97 2.02
CA PRO A 184 20.29 -22.63 1.55
C PRO A 184 19.38 -23.83 1.45
N ALA A 185 18.14 -23.69 1.91
CA ALA A 185 17.09 -24.66 1.65
C ALA A 185 16.78 -24.75 0.15
N GLY A 186 16.18 -25.86 -0.29
CA GLY A 186 15.66 -25.96 -1.65
C GLY A 186 14.53 -24.94 -1.86
N GLN A 187 14.67 -24.10 -2.88
CA GLN A 187 13.72 -23.04 -3.23
C GLN A 187 13.68 -22.83 -4.75
N ALA A 188 12.61 -22.17 -5.22
CA ALA A 188 12.51 -21.71 -6.60
C ALA A 188 13.18 -20.34 -6.75
N ILE A 189 14.06 -20.20 -7.75
CA ILE A 189 14.83 -18.99 -8.05
C ILE A 189 14.47 -18.46 -9.44
N PRO A 190 14.25 -17.16 -9.63
CA PRO A 190 13.89 -16.59 -10.92
C PRO A 190 15.08 -16.53 -11.89
N LYS A 191 14.78 -16.47 -13.19
CA LYS A 191 15.77 -16.29 -14.26
C LYS A 191 16.39 -14.90 -14.20
N GLY A 192 17.65 -14.78 -14.60
CA GLY A 192 18.38 -13.49 -14.56
C GLY A 192 18.79 -13.02 -13.16
N ALA A 193 18.54 -13.82 -12.12
CA ALA A 193 18.93 -13.47 -10.76
C ALA A 193 20.45 -13.55 -10.60
N SER A 194 21.09 -12.43 -10.26
CA SER A 194 22.52 -12.42 -9.91
C SER A 194 22.72 -12.82 -8.45
N GLY A 195 23.93 -13.23 -8.10
CA GLY A 195 24.33 -13.40 -6.69
C GLY A 195 23.60 -14.53 -5.94
N VAL A 196 22.99 -15.50 -6.63
CA VAL A 196 22.24 -16.58 -5.96
C VAL A 196 23.20 -17.50 -5.21
N THR A 197 22.98 -17.69 -3.92
CA THR A 197 23.76 -18.64 -3.12
C THR A 197 23.29 -20.07 -3.38
N PHE A 198 24.20 -20.93 -3.85
CA PHE A 198 23.92 -22.34 -4.14
C PHE A 198 24.43 -23.31 -3.07
N LEU A 199 25.49 -22.95 -2.35
CA LEU A 199 26.10 -23.79 -1.32
C LEU A 199 26.84 -22.90 -0.32
N LYS A 200 26.55 -23.06 0.97
CA LYS A 200 27.43 -22.59 2.07
C LYS A 200 28.11 -23.79 2.71
N PHE A 201 29.39 -23.64 2.99
CA PHE A 201 30.20 -24.69 3.60
C PHE A 201 31.21 -24.11 4.58
N THR A 202 31.64 -24.96 5.50
CA THR A 202 32.71 -24.67 6.45
C THR A 202 33.96 -25.47 6.09
N VAL A 203 35.12 -24.84 6.24
CA VAL A 203 36.43 -25.51 6.23
C VAL A 203 37.01 -25.36 7.63
N ALA A 204 37.31 -26.48 8.28
CA ALA A 204 37.78 -26.52 9.66
C ALA A 204 39.04 -27.37 9.82
N GLY A 205 39.96 -26.96 10.69
CA GLY A 205 41.20 -27.70 10.99
C GLY A 205 42.43 -26.82 10.96
N THR A 206 43.58 -27.40 10.58
CA THR A 206 44.88 -26.69 10.51
C THR A 206 45.60 -27.02 9.20
N GLY A 207 45.89 -26.01 8.39
CA GLY A 207 46.58 -26.14 7.10
C GLY A 207 46.22 -25.05 6.09
N THR A 208 46.47 -25.30 4.80
CA THR A 208 46.08 -24.40 3.69
C THR A 208 45.24 -25.17 2.66
N VAL A 209 44.16 -24.56 2.17
CA VAL A 209 43.39 -25.03 1.01
C VAL A 209 43.81 -24.25 -0.24
N ASP A 210 44.29 -24.97 -1.24
CA ASP A 210 44.89 -24.40 -2.45
C ASP A 210 43.93 -24.41 -3.65
N SER A 211 43.05 -25.42 -3.75
CA SER A 211 42.01 -25.47 -4.78
C SER A 211 40.73 -26.17 -4.32
N LEU A 212 39.62 -25.78 -4.95
CA LEU A 212 38.30 -26.39 -4.81
C LEU A 212 37.68 -26.57 -6.22
N VAL A 213 37.18 -27.78 -6.50
CA VAL A 213 36.45 -28.10 -7.73
C VAL A 213 35.03 -28.49 -7.36
N PHE A 214 34.05 -27.76 -7.89
CA PHE A 214 32.63 -28.07 -7.71
C PHE A 214 32.04 -28.61 -9.01
N LYS A 215 31.15 -29.60 -8.91
CA LYS A 215 30.41 -30.17 -10.03
C LYS A 215 28.93 -29.83 -9.92
N ARG A 216 28.32 -29.33 -10.99
CA ARG A 216 26.87 -29.14 -11.10
C ARG A 216 26.19 -30.51 -11.09
N ASP A 217 25.10 -30.63 -10.33
CA ASP A 217 24.30 -31.84 -10.21
C ASP A 217 22.80 -31.51 -10.34
N GLY A 218 21.99 -32.54 -10.62
CA GLY A 218 20.55 -32.39 -10.92
C GLY A 218 20.23 -32.17 -12.39
N ILE A 219 18.93 -32.23 -12.71
CA ILE A 219 18.36 -32.27 -14.08
C ILE A 219 18.38 -30.94 -14.85
N GLY A 220 19.11 -29.93 -14.39
CA GLY A 220 19.38 -28.71 -15.16
C GLY A 220 20.50 -28.84 -16.21
N ALA A 221 20.94 -27.69 -16.74
CA ALA A 221 21.99 -27.58 -17.77
C ALA A 221 23.07 -26.58 -17.36
N THR A 222 24.27 -26.65 -17.97
CA THR A 222 25.32 -25.64 -17.73
C THR A 222 24.94 -24.25 -18.23
N GLY A 223 24.05 -24.17 -19.24
CA GLY A 223 23.50 -22.91 -19.76
C GLY A 223 22.45 -22.23 -18.87
N ASP A 224 22.10 -22.82 -17.73
CA ASP A 224 21.28 -22.12 -16.71
C ASP A 224 22.07 -21.03 -15.96
N PHE A 225 23.39 -20.98 -16.16
CA PHE A 225 24.32 -20.07 -15.49
C PHE A 225 25.04 -19.16 -16.50
N THR A 226 25.28 -17.91 -16.13
CA THR A 226 26.01 -16.94 -16.96
C THR A 226 27.48 -17.36 -17.12
N SER A 227 28.10 -17.11 -18.28
CA SER A 227 29.55 -17.32 -18.45
C SER A 227 30.33 -16.39 -17.52
N GLY A 228 31.31 -16.93 -16.79
CA GLY A 228 31.97 -16.22 -15.69
C GLY A 228 31.12 -16.08 -14.42
N GLY A 229 29.84 -16.46 -14.45
CA GLY A 229 28.86 -16.16 -13.40
C GLY A 229 28.97 -16.98 -12.12
N ILE A 230 30.05 -17.75 -11.87
CA ILE A 230 30.21 -18.53 -10.64
C ILE A 230 31.41 -18.04 -9.84
N TYR A 231 31.20 -17.81 -8.54
CA TYR A 231 32.15 -17.17 -7.64
C TYR A 231 32.26 -17.89 -6.31
N LEU A 232 33.42 -17.75 -5.67
CA LEU A 232 33.64 -18.16 -4.29
C LEU A 232 33.82 -16.92 -3.39
N TYR A 233 33.11 -16.89 -2.27
CA TYR A 233 33.10 -15.79 -1.32
C TYR A 233 33.45 -16.24 0.10
N GLU A 234 34.03 -15.34 0.87
CA GLU A 234 34.09 -15.38 2.34
C GLU A 234 33.43 -14.11 2.89
N GLY A 235 32.33 -14.26 3.61
CA GLY A 235 31.48 -13.12 3.97
C GLY A 235 31.03 -12.34 2.73
N ALA A 236 31.33 -11.04 2.68
CA ALA A 236 31.09 -10.17 1.53
C ALA A 236 32.27 -10.13 0.52
N THR A 237 33.40 -10.75 0.82
CA THR A 237 34.64 -10.64 0.02
C THR A 237 34.69 -11.73 -1.06
N ARG A 238 34.73 -11.32 -2.33
CA ARG A 238 34.91 -12.22 -3.49
C ARG A 238 36.37 -12.69 -3.57
N LEU A 239 36.61 -13.99 -3.44
CA LEU A 239 37.97 -14.55 -3.36
C LEU A 239 38.65 -14.69 -4.73
N THR A 240 37.89 -14.87 -5.81
CA THR A 240 38.43 -15.03 -7.17
C THR A 240 37.73 -14.12 -8.19
N SER A 241 38.24 -14.06 -9.42
CA SER A 241 37.41 -13.68 -10.57
C SER A 241 36.35 -14.76 -10.82
N GLY A 242 35.32 -14.40 -11.58
CA GLY A 242 34.25 -15.30 -12.01
C GLY A 242 34.76 -16.52 -12.78
N ARG A 243 33.98 -17.60 -12.79
CA ARG A 243 34.29 -18.87 -13.45
C ARG A 243 33.10 -19.41 -14.24
N THR A 244 33.37 -20.03 -15.37
CA THR A 244 32.38 -20.72 -16.22
C THR A 244 32.38 -22.22 -15.92
N LEU A 245 31.21 -22.86 -15.96
CA LEU A 245 31.08 -24.31 -15.94
C LEU A 245 31.66 -24.93 -17.22
N ASN A 246 32.47 -25.98 -17.09
CA ASN A 246 32.86 -26.80 -18.23
C ASN A 246 31.62 -27.54 -18.78
N SER A 247 31.30 -27.32 -20.06
CA SER A 247 30.11 -27.88 -20.73
C SER A 247 30.12 -29.42 -20.84
N THR A 248 31.29 -30.05 -20.75
CA THR A 248 31.45 -31.51 -20.80
C THR A 248 31.49 -32.10 -19.40
N THR A 249 32.47 -31.71 -18.57
CA THR A 249 32.66 -32.33 -17.25
C THR A 249 31.67 -31.85 -16.20
N HIS A 250 30.96 -30.74 -16.46
CA HIS A 250 30.05 -30.07 -15.52
C HIS A 250 30.74 -29.50 -14.27
N GLU A 251 32.05 -29.26 -14.35
CA GLU A 251 32.86 -28.78 -13.22
C GLU A 251 33.28 -27.32 -13.38
N VAL A 252 33.48 -26.67 -12.24
CA VAL A 252 34.03 -25.32 -12.08
C VAL A 252 35.17 -25.37 -11.06
N THR A 253 36.32 -24.78 -11.41
CA THR A 253 37.57 -24.92 -10.64
C THR A 253 38.07 -23.57 -10.13
N PHE A 254 38.35 -23.51 -8.83
CA PHE A 254 38.99 -22.40 -8.14
C PHE A 254 40.41 -22.81 -7.73
N LEU A 255 41.42 -22.14 -8.29
CA LEU A 255 42.85 -22.38 -8.03
C LEU A 255 43.46 -21.24 -7.23
N ASN A 256 44.66 -21.47 -6.67
CA ASN A 256 45.49 -20.48 -5.98
C ASN A 256 44.76 -19.79 -4.82
N LEU A 257 43.91 -20.53 -4.10
CA LEU A 257 43.07 -19.99 -3.04
C LEU A 257 43.87 -19.56 -1.80
N GLY A 258 44.91 -20.31 -1.44
CA GLY A 258 45.80 -19.98 -0.31
C GLY A 258 45.07 -19.81 1.03
N ILE A 259 43.91 -20.46 1.19
CA ILE A 259 43.03 -20.28 2.36
C ILE A 259 43.67 -20.99 3.55
N LYS A 260 44.33 -20.21 4.40
CA LYS A 260 44.88 -20.69 5.68
C LYS A 260 43.77 -20.93 6.70
N VAL A 261 43.80 -22.07 7.35
CA VAL A 261 42.93 -22.41 8.48
C VAL A 261 43.84 -22.82 9.63
N ASP A 262 43.62 -22.27 10.82
CA ASP A 262 44.43 -22.58 12.01
C ASP A 262 43.50 -22.75 13.20
N LYS A 263 43.26 -24.01 13.59
CA LYS A 263 42.40 -24.46 14.70
C LYS A 263 41.03 -23.77 14.77
N SER A 264 40.51 -23.40 13.61
CA SER A 264 39.31 -22.58 13.43
C SER A 264 38.43 -23.18 12.33
N ALA A 265 37.19 -22.73 12.26
CA ALA A 265 36.30 -22.98 11.12
C ALA A 265 36.07 -21.65 10.38
N ARG A 266 36.26 -21.67 9.06
CA ARG A 266 35.97 -20.52 8.17
C ARG A 266 34.80 -20.88 7.26
N SER A 267 33.88 -19.93 7.05
CA SER A 267 32.65 -20.13 6.28
C SER A 267 32.78 -19.54 4.88
N PHE A 268 32.45 -20.33 3.87
CA PHE A 268 32.55 -19.97 2.46
C PHE A 268 31.23 -20.18 1.75
N THR A 269 31.02 -19.37 0.71
CA THR A 269 29.78 -19.33 -0.06
C THR A 269 30.10 -19.50 -1.54
N LEU A 270 29.53 -20.54 -2.17
CA LEU A 270 29.48 -20.67 -3.61
C LEU A 270 28.25 -19.93 -4.13
N ILE A 271 28.49 -18.92 -4.96
CA ILE A 271 27.48 -18.02 -5.52
C ILE A 271 27.46 -18.20 -7.04
N ALA A 272 26.28 -18.18 -7.64
CA ALA A 272 26.12 -18.26 -9.10
C ALA A 272 25.05 -17.28 -9.62
N ASP A 273 25.33 -16.68 -10.78
CA ASP A 273 24.40 -15.86 -11.54
C ASP A 273 23.57 -16.75 -12.47
N VAL A 274 22.25 -16.68 -12.32
CA VAL A 274 21.29 -17.43 -13.15
C VAL A 274 21.14 -16.68 -14.49
N ALA A 275 21.35 -17.38 -15.60
CA ALA A 275 21.19 -16.78 -16.92
C ALA A 275 19.74 -16.35 -17.17
N GLY A 276 19.52 -15.22 -17.85
CA GLY A 276 18.19 -14.80 -18.29
C GLY A 276 17.52 -15.84 -19.22
N GLY A 277 18.33 -16.59 -19.97
CA GLY A 277 17.91 -17.69 -20.84
C GLY A 277 17.78 -19.06 -20.15
N ALA A 278 17.89 -19.15 -18.82
CA ALA A 278 17.79 -20.43 -18.10
C ALA A 278 16.45 -21.16 -18.34
N THR A 279 16.45 -22.48 -18.34
CA THR A 279 15.24 -23.26 -18.68
C THR A 279 14.35 -23.46 -17.45
N THR A 280 13.05 -23.17 -17.61
CA THR A 280 12.07 -23.30 -16.51
C THR A 280 11.90 -24.75 -16.09
N GLY A 281 11.87 -25.02 -14.78
CA GLY A 281 11.78 -26.36 -14.21
C GLY A 281 13.13 -27.09 -14.14
N ASN A 282 14.23 -26.51 -14.63
CA ASN A 282 15.56 -27.07 -14.42
C ASN A 282 15.90 -27.04 -12.93
N ARG A 283 16.46 -28.14 -12.43
CA ARG A 283 16.81 -28.30 -11.01
C ARG A 283 18.32 -28.49 -10.87
N ASN A 284 18.97 -27.56 -10.19
CA ASN A 284 20.42 -27.46 -10.08
C ASN A 284 20.88 -27.46 -8.62
N SER A 285 21.99 -28.15 -8.38
CA SER A 285 22.75 -28.12 -7.12
C SER A 285 24.25 -28.20 -7.46
N PHE A 286 25.11 -28.00 -6.46
CA PHE A 286 26.56 -28.20 -6.61
C PHE A 286 27.08 -29.15 -5.54
N LYS A 287 27.99 -30.05 -5.93
CA LYS A 287 28.74 -30.92 -5.02
C LYS A 287 30.24 -30.68 -5.17
N LEU A 288 31.00 -30.88 -4.09
CA LEU A 288 32.45 -30.85 -4.16
C LEU A 288 32.93 -32.10 -4.89
N ALA A 289 33.64 -31.92 -6.00
CA ALA A 289 34.24 -33.00 -6.80
C ALA A 289 35.65 -33.35 -6.31
N SER A 290 36.45 -32.33 -5.97
CA SER A 290 37.76 -32.49 -5.36
C SER A 290 38.22 -31.21 -4.64
N ALA A 291 39.14 -31.36 -3.68
CA ALA A 291 39.83 -30.27 -3.01
C ALA A 291 41.33 -30.60 -2.88
N THR A 292 42.20 -29.60 -2.96
CA THR A 292 43.63 -29.76 -2.71
C THR A 292 44.10 -28.79 -1.63
N GLY A 293 45.14 -29.19 -0.90
CA GLY A 293 45.66 -28.44 0.24
C GLY A 293 46.73 -29.24 0.99
N THR A 294 47.35 -28.59 1.96
CA THR A 294 48.37 -29.19 2.85
C THR A 294 47.94 -29.05 4.31
N PRO A 295 47.61 -30.15 5.02
CA PRO A 295 47.37 -31.50 4.51
C PRO A 295 46.11 -31.56 3.62
N THR A 296 45.96 -32.65 2.84
CA THR A 296 44.86 -32.79 1.87
C THR A 296 43.48 -32.69 2.54
N PRO A 297 42.58 -31.81 2.07
CA PRO A 297 41.25 -31.68 2.66
C PRO A 297 40.39 -32.93 2.48
N THR A 298 39.58 -33.22 3.50
CA THR A 298 38.68 -34.39 3.56
C THR A 298 37.23 -33.95 3.80
N GLY A 299 36.27 -34.82 3.47
CA GLY A 299 34.84 -34.56 3.64
C GLY A 299 34.08 -34.42 2.32
N THR A 300 32.76 -34.30 2.42
CA THR A 300 31.85 -34.28 1.27
C THR A 300 30.90 -33.10 1.36
N LEU A 301 30.77 -32.31 0.29
CA LEU A 301 29.76 -31.26 0.16
C LEU A 301 28.75 -31.62 -0.91
N MET A 302 27.48 -31.43 -0.58
CA MET A 302 26.37 -31.42 -1.54
C MET A 302 25.41 -30.30 -1.13
N GLY A 303 25.18 -29.36 -2.05
CA GLY A 303 24.17 -28.31 -1.89
C GLY A 303 22.77 -28.87 -2.08
N ASN A 304 21.78 -28.19 -1.51
CA ASN A 304 20.38 -28.52 -1.76
C ASN A 304 20.01 -28.16 -3.22
N THR A 305 18.97 -28.81 -3.74
CA THR A 305 18.51 -28.57 -5.11
C THR A 305 17.64 -27.31 -5.18
N LEU A 306 18.06 -26.36 -6.02
CA LEU A 306 17.37 -25.13 -6.35
C LEU A 306 16.69 -25.29 -7.73
N GLU A 307 15.50 -24.73 -7.90
CA GLU A 307 14.70 -24.87 -9.12
C GLU A 307 14.57 -23.54 -9.88
N ILE A 308 14.80 -23.55 -11.20
CA ILE A 308 14.63 -22.37 -12.05
C ILE A 308 13.14 -22.13 -12.29
N ALA A 309 12.62 -21.04 -11.73
CA ALA A 309 11.22 -20.64 -11.87
C ALA A 309 10.90 -20.14 -13.30
N GLY A 310 9.59 -19.98 -13.58
CA GLY A 310 9.11 -19.39 -14.84
C GLY A 310 9.37 -17.89 -14.98
N GLN A 311 9.47 -17.18 -13.85
CA GLN A 311 9.60 -15.73 -13.81
C GLN A 311 11.06 -15.29 -13.99
N THR A 312 11.23 -14.10 -14.56
CA THR A 312 12.53 -13.42 -14.74
C THR A 312 12.56 -12.18 -13.86
N VAL A 313 13.70 -11.88 -13.22
CA VAL A 313 13.90 -10.58 -12.55
C VAL A 313 14.08 -9.46 -13.58
N GLY A 314 14.07 -8.21 -13.12
CA GLY A 314 14.51 -7.08 -13.92
C GLY A 314 16.01 -7.07 -14.22
N GLY A 315 16.43 -6.11 -15.03
CA GLY A 315 17.82 -5.71 -15.24
C GLY A 315 18.03 -4.25 -14.82
N LEU A 316 19.29 -3.87 -14.63
CA LEU A 316 19.72 -2.49 -14.39
C LEU A 316 20.99 -2.21 -15.19
N ASP A 317 20.81 -1.74 -16.42
CA ASP A 317 21.85 -1.74 -17.43
C ASP A 317 22.53 -0.36 -17.49
N PRO A 318 23.86 -0.27 -17.34
CA PRO A 318 24.60 0.99 -17.45
C PRO A 318 24.89 1.39 -18.90
N THR A 319 24.89 2.69 -19.16
CA THR A 319 25.40 3.33 -20.38
C THR A 319 26.13 4.63 -20.03
N SER A 320 26.95 5.15 -20.94
CA SER A 320 27.61 6.46 -20.79
C SER A 320 26.60 7.62 -20.86
N GLY A 321 26.83 8.65 -20.06
CA GLY A 321 26.12 9.93 -20.14
C GLY A 321 26.81 10.95 -21.04
N ALA A 322 26.65 12.24 -20.74
CA ALA A 322 27.41 13.30 -21.37
C ALA A 322 28.88 13.31 -20.88
N GLY A 323 29.83 13.30 -21.82
CA GLY A 323 31.26 13.31 -21.52
C GLY A 323 31.68 14.55 -20.70
N PRO A 324 32.36 14.38 -19.56
CA PRO A 324 32.81 15.50 -18.73
C PRO A 324 33.84 16.39 -19.43
N ALA A 325 33.97 17.64 -18.95
CA ALA A 325 35.08 18.50 -19.35
C ALA A 325 36.39 18.05 -18.67
N ASN A 326 37.51 18.23 -19.36
CA ASN A 326 38.84 17.95 -18.82
C ASN A 326 39.08 18.67 -17.47
N PRO A 327 39.43 17.95 -16.40
CA PRO A 327 39.60 18.53 -15.07
C PRO A 327 40.95 19.24 -14.94
N ARG A 328 41.06 20.13 -13.94
CA ARG A 328 42.28 20.89 -13.66
C ARG A 328 43.08 20.34 -12.49
N ILE A 329 44.40 20.55 -12.52
CA ILE A 329 45.30 20.26 -11.38
C ILE A 329 44.75 20.97 -10.14
N GLY A 330 44.58 20.22 -9.05
CA GLY A 330 44.07 20.74 -7.79
C GLY A 330 42.57 21.02 -7.72
N GLN A 331 41.79 20.74 -8.79
CA GLN A 331 40.35 20.94 -8.81
C GLN A 331 39.64 20.07 -7.76
N LYS A 332 38.72 20.69 -7.02
CA LYS A 332 37.84 20.04 -6.05
C LYS A 332 36.48 19.73 -6.67
N GLU A 333 35.89 18.60 -6.29
CA GLU A 333 34.66 18.06 -6.91
C GLU A 333 34.66 18.16 -8.45
N ALA A 334 35.72 17.71 -9.12
CA ALA A 334 35.71 17.56 -10.57
C ALA A 334 34.71 16.48 -10.99
N LEU A 335 33.93 16.71 -12.05
CA LEU A 335 33.09 15.66 -12.66
C LEU A 335 34.00 14.71 -13.45
N LEU A 336 34.01 13.42 -13.09
CA LEU A 336 34.92 12.42 -13.65
C LEU A 336 34.23 11.40 -14.55
N GLN A 337 32.94 11.09 -14.32
CA GLN A 337 32.15 10.25 -15.23
C GLN A 337 30.66 10.52 -15.06
N GLU A 338 29.90 10.47 -16.15
CA GLU A 338 28.44 10.37 -16.13
C GLU A 338 27.99 8.96 -16.54
N ILE A 339 27.12 8.35 -15.72
CA ILE A 339 26.63 6.99 -15.85
C ILE A 339 25.10 7.01 -15.86
N ILE A 340 24.48 6.56 -16.95
CA ILE A 340 23.03 6.41 -17.04
C ILE A 340 22.69 4.96 -16.70
N LEU A 341 21.93 4.75 -15.62
CA LEU A 341 21.41 3.43 -15.25
C LEU A 341 19.95 3.32 -15.68
N THR A 342 19.64 2.29 -16.49
CA THR A 342 18.30 2.04 -17.01
C THR A 342 17.69 0.80 -16.36
N ALA A 343 16.59 0.97 -15.61
CA ALA A 343 15.83 -0.16 -15.08
C ALA A 343 14.97 -0.77 -16.20
N SER A 344 15.03 -2.10 -16.33
CA SER A 344 14.18 -2.85 -17.26
C SER A 344 12.68 -2.59 -17.06
N SER A 345 11.85 -2.91 -18.05
CA SER A 345 10.38 -2.78 -17.95
C SER A 345 9.71 -3.80 -17.02
N THR A 346 10.46 -4.76 -16.46
CA THR A 346 9.95 -5.88 -15.64
C THR A 346 9.51 -5.45 -14.25
N GLU A 347 10.36 -4.74 -13.51
CA GLU A 347 10.14 -4.38 -12.10
C GLU A 347 10.93 -3.15 -11.68
N ASP A 348 10.50 -2.52 -10.59
CA ASP A 348 11.27 -1.44 -9.96
C ASP A 348 12.55 -2.03 -9.33
N VAL A 349 13.65 -1.29 -9.38
CA VAL A 349 14.96 -1.74 -8.93
C VAL A 349 15.55 -0.77 -7.89
N GLU A 350 16.10 -1.32 -6.81
CA GLU A 350 16.86 -0.57 -5.79
C GLU A 350 18.37 -0.76 -5.99
N LEU A 351 19.08 0.29 -6.40
CA LEU A 351 20.55 0.32 -6.39
C LEU A 351 21.06 0.38 -4.94
N ARG A 352 22.04 -0.46 -4.59
CA ARG A 352 22.60 -0.58 -3.24
C ARG A 352 24.10 -0.37 -3.18
N ARG A 353 24.83 -0.80 -4.21
CA ARG A 353 26.26 -0.53 -4.40
C ARG A 353 26.54 -0.38 -5.89
N ILE A 354 27.46 0.50 -6.22
CA ILE A 354 28.06 0.63 -7.55
C ILE A 354 29.56 0.82 -7.36
N ALA A 355 30.36 0.07 -8.12
CA ALA A 355 31.81 0.22 -8.18
C ALA A 355 32.24 0.48 -9.61
N VAL A 356 33.31 1.25 -9.78
CA VAL A 356 33.93 1.57 -11.07
C VAL A 356 35.44 1.54 -10.91
N THR A 357 36.16 1.16 -11.95
CA THR A 357 37.61 1.00 -11.99
C THR A 357 38.25 2.23 -12.63
N GLU A 358 39.30 2.76 -12.01
CA GLU A 358 40.18 3.76 -12.61
C GLU A 358 41.26 3.03 -13.45
N THR A 359 41.49 3.52 -14.67
CA THR A 359 42.35 2.86 -15.67
C THR A 359 43.23 3.84 -16.46
N GLY A 360 43.28 5.11 -16.03
CA GLY A 360 44.09 6.16 -16.63
C GLY A 360 45.58 6.04 -16.31
N THR A 361 46.33 7.09 -16.66
CA THR A 361 47.77 7.19 -16.34
C THR A 361 48.05 7.94 -15.04
N ILE A 362 47.01 8.49 -14.41
CA ILE A 362 47.11 9.17 -13.11
C ILE A 362 47.53 8.20 -12.00
N SER A 363 48.26 8.70 -11.01
CA SER A 363 48.50 7.94 -9.77
C SER A 363 47.24 7.93 -8.92
N ASN A 364 46.78 6.75 -8.47
CA ASN A 364 45.57 6.62 -7.63
C ASN A 364 45.56 7.56 -6.41
N ASP A 365 46.71 7.75 -5.75
CA ASP A 365 46.88 8.65 -4.60
C ASP A 365 46.61 10.15 -4.93
N ASN A 366 46.56 10.52 -6.22
CA ASN A 366 46.19 11.86 -6.67
C ASN A 366 44.68 12.06 -6.85
N LEU A 367 43.85 11.03 -6.65
CA LEU A 367 42.39 11.10 -6.68
C LEU A 367 41.79 10.72 -5.32
N SER A 368 40.86 11.54 -4.82
CA SER A 368 40.28 11.37 -3.48
C SER A 368 38.87 11.95 -3.36
N ASN A 369 38.21 11.76 -2.21
CA ASN A 369 36.93 12.39 -1.84
C ASN A 369 35.82 12.20 -2.89
N PHE A 370 35.72 11.00 -3.46
CA PHE A 370 34.73 10.72 -4.48
C PHE A 370 33.30 10.79 -3.93
N VAL A 371 32.40 11.42 -4.69
CA VAL A 371 30.97 11.48 -4.38
C VAL A 371 30.14 11.11 -5.61
N LEU A 372 29.13 10.29 -5.38
CA LEU A 372 28.14 9.91 -6.38
C LEU A 372 26.91 10.81 -6.18
N LYS A 373 26.53 11.60 -7.20
CA LYS A 373 25.37 12.51 -7.15
C LYS A 373 24.28 12.10 -8.15
N VAL A 374 23.02 12.35 -7.79
CA VAL A 374 21.84 12.27 -8.67
C VAL A 374 20.97 13.49 -8.41
N ASN A 375 20.58 14.23 -9.46
CA ASN A 375 19.92 15.54 -9.33
C ASN A 375 20.68 16.47 -8.36
N ASP A 376 22.02 16.45 -8.46
CA ASP A 376 22.99 17.16 -7.61
C ASP A 376 22.97 16.83 -6.10
N VAL A 377 22.11 15.90 -5.67
CA VAL A 377 22.10 15.33 -4.31
C VAL A 377 23.09 14.18 -4.20
N VAL A 378 23.95 14.19 -3.18
CA VAL A 378 24.90 13.09 -2.90
C VAL A 378 24.14 11.84 -2.42
N VAL A 379 24.31 10.72 -3.12
CA VAL A 379 23.70 9.41 -2.80
C VAL A 379 24.71 8.39 -2.28
N GLY A 380 26.01 8.58 -2.54
CA GLY A 380 27.09 7.71 -2.06
C GLY A 380 28.44 8.42 -2.03
N LYS A 381 29.39 7.87 -1.27
CA LYS A 381 30.76 8.41 -1.11
C LYS A 381 31.82 7.31 -1.13
N ALA A 382 33.03 7.64 -1.58
CA ALA A 382 34.23 6.81 -1.43
C ALA A 382 35.45 7.71 -1.14
N ALA A 383 36.23 7.43 -0.10
CA ALA A 383 37.30 8.33 0.32
C ALA A 383 38.53 8.31 -0.61
N SER A 384 38.84 7.14 -1.17
CA SER A 384 39.98 6.89 -2.05
C SER A 384 39.65 5.76 -3.04
N ILE A 385 40.54 5.53 -3.99
CA ILE A 385 40.55 4.30 -4.79
C ILE A 385 40.94 3.12 -3.90
N GLY A 386 40.27 1.98 -4.06
CA GLY A 386 40.45 0.76 -3.27
C GLY A 386 41.38 -0.26 -3.93
N ALA A 387 41.40 -1.48 -3.39
CA ALA A 387 42.13 -2.59 -4.00
C ALA A 387 41.55 -2.96 -5.38
N LYS A 388 42.42 -3.30 -6.34
CA LYS A 388 42.08 -3.51 -7.77
C LYS A 388 41.51 -2.25 -8.44
N ASP A 389 41.99 -1.09 -8.01
CA ASP A 389 41.72 0.20 -8.66
C ASP A 389 40.22 0.61 -8.65
N LEU A 390 39.44 0.02 -7.74
CA LEU A 390 38.00 0.22 -7.61
C LEU A 390 37.62 1.40 -6.71
N ILE A 391 36.88 2.36 -7.27
CA ILE A 391 36.10 3.36 -6.54
C ILE A 391 34.73 2.74 -6.21
N THR A 392 34.49 2.39 -4.94
CA THR A 392 33.26 1.67 -4.53
C THR A 392 32.32 2.57 -3.72
N PHE A 393 31.15 2.87 -4.28
CA PHE A 393 30.07 3.59 -3.60
C PHE A 393 29.06 2.59 -3.03
N THR A 394 28.94 2.56 -1.70
CA THR A 394 27.82 1.89 -1.02
C THR A 394 26.80 2.94 -0.61
N LEU A 395 25.51 2.68 -0.86
CA LEU A 395 24.43 3.62 -0.61
C LEU A 395 23.78 3.30 0.76
N ASP A 396 23.87 4.22 1.72
CA ASP A 396 23.25 4.09 3.04
C ASP A 396 21.71 3.95 2.95
N THR A 397 21.11 4.61 1.96
CA THR A 397 19.71 4.44 1.58
C THR A 397 19.65 3.96 0.13
N PRO A 398 19.07 2.79 -0.17
CA PRO A 398 18.98 2.28 -1.54
C PRO A 398 18.24 3.24 -2.46
N TYR A 399 18.80 3.51 -3.65
CA TYR A 399 18.20 4.42 -4.61
C TYR A 399 17.22 3.68 -5.52
N LYS A 400 15.92 4.03 -5.45
CA LYS A 400 14.87 3.42 -6.29
C LYS A 400 14.90 4.00 -7.70
N ILE A 401 14.96 3.12 -8.70
CA ILE A 401 14.71 3.42 -10.12
C ILE A 401 13.46 2.65 -10.52
N GLU A 402 12.45 3.35 -11.03
CA GLU A 402 11.18 2.72 -11.41
C GLU A 402 11.32 1.98 -12.74
N LYS A 403 10.52 0.93 -12.94
CA LYS A 403 10.60 0.08 -14.15
C LYS A 403 10.50 0.89 -15.44
N GLY A 404 11.38 0.60 -16.39
CA GLY A 404 11.48 1.31 -17.67
C GLY A 404 11.90 2.77 -17.56
N GLN A 405 12.40 3.23 -16.41
CA GLN A 405 12.99 4.56 -16.23
C GLN A 405 14.51 4.48 -16.23
N GLN A 406 15.14 5.56 -16.72
CA GLN A 406 16.57 5.80 -16.56
C GLN A 406 16.83 6.88 -15.50
N ARG A 407 18.02 6.83 -14.89
CA ARG A 407 18.53 7.87 -13.98
C ARG A 407 20.00 8.11 -14.24
N THR A 408 20.38 9.37 -14.25
CA THR A 408 21.77 9.81 -14.46
C THR A 408 22.48 9.95 -13.12
N PHE A 409 23.55 9.20 -12.94
CA PHE A 409 24.46 9.24 -11.81
C PHE A 409 25.76 9.90 -12.25
N LYS A 410 26.28 10.83 -11.44
CA LYS A 410 27.51 11.56 -11.71
C LYS A 410 28.56 11.22 -10.67
N VAL A 411 29.72 10.75 -11.12
CA VAL A 411 30.90 10.48 -10.29
C VAL A 411 31.73 11.74 -10.26
N TYR A 412 31.89 12.33 -9.07
CA TYR A 412 32.80 13.44 -8.82
C TYR A 412 33.99 12.99 -7.96
N GLY A 413 35.11 13.69 -8.04
CA GLY A 413 36.28 13.48 -7.17
C GLY A 413 37.25 14.67 -7.16
N ASP A 414 38.15 14.69 -6.18
CA ASP A 414 39.18 15.70 -6.03
C ASP A 414 40.45 15.32 -6.79
N ILE A 415 41.01 16.27 -7.55
CA ILE A 415 42.33 16.17 -8.18
C ILE A 415 43.38 16.77 -7.22
N SER A 416 44.47 16.03 -6.99
CA SER A 416 45.63 16.49 -6.22
C SER A 416 46.39 17.61 -6.93
N GLY A 417 46.96 18.55 -6.16
CA GLY A 417 47.91 19.55 -6.68
C GLY A 417 49.24 18.94 -7.17
N LYS A 418 49.52 17.68 -6.81
CA LYS A 418 50.72 16.92 -7.24
C LYS A 418 50.57 16.24 -8.60
N THR A 419 49.39 16.31 -9.21
CA THR A 419 49.09 15.68 -10.50
C THR A 419 49.87 16.35 -11.63
N ARG A 420 50.32 15.59 -12.62
CA ARG A 420 50.99 16.17 -13.80
C ARG A 420 49.94 16.62 -14.80
N SER A 421 50.22 17.72 -15.50
CA SER A 421 49.49 17.99 -16.73
C SER A 421 49.78 16.86 -17.72
N SER A 422 48.76 16.46 -18.49
CA SER A 422 48.71 15.26 -19.34
C SER A 422 48.50 13.89 -18.67
N ASP A 423 48.45 13.80 -17.33
CA ASP A 423 47.91 12.58 -16.69
C ASP A 423 46.46 12.37 -17.15
N THR A 424 46.07 11.14 -17.47
CA THR A 424 44.70 10.78 -17.89
C THR A 424 43.94 10.10 -16.76
N ILE A 425 42.63 10.29 -16.75
CA ILE A 425 41.65 9.61 -15.89
C ILE A 425 40.66 8.88 -16.81
N ILE A 426 40.40 7.61 -16.55
CA ILE A 426 39.43 6.78 -17.27
C ILE A 426 38.65 5.94 -16.26
N ILE A 427 37.33 6.16 -16.18
CA ILE A 427 36.45 5.49 -15.22
C ILE A 427 35.47 4.58 -15.96
N ARG A 428 35.55 3.27 -15.71
CA ARG A 428 34.73 2.24 -16.39
C ARG A 428 34.28 1.12 -15.44
N PHE A 429 33.48 0.18 -15.90
CA PHE A 429 33.21 -1.07 -15.18
C PHE A 429 34.19 -2.18 -15.60
N ASP A 430 34.45 -3.16 -14.72
CA ASP A 430 35.24 -4.36 -15.03
C ASP A 430 34.36 -5.62 -15.09
N SER A 431 33.25 -5.66 -14.34
CA SER A 431 32.32 -6.79 -14.35
C SER A 431 30.89 -6.42 -13.97
N ALA A 432 29.91 -7.20 -14.45
CA ALA A 432 28.50 -7.05 -14.06
C ALA A 432 28.26 -7.10 -12.53
N ALA A 433 29.16 -7.75 -11.77
CA ALA A 433 29.09 -7.81 -10.32
C ALA A 433 29.51 -6.49 -9.62
N ASP A 434 29.96 -5.47 -10.36
CA ASP A 434 30.36 -4.18 -9.81
C ASP A 434 29.14 -3.33 -9.43
N ILE A 435 28.01 -3.54 -10.12
CA ILE A 435 26.69 -3.03 -9.76
C ILE A 435 25.96 -4.08 -8.91
N TYR A 436 25.46 -3.68 -7.75
CA TYR A 436 24.57 -4.51 -6.92
C TYR A 436 23.26 -3.78 -6.68
N ALA A 437 22.19 -4.34 -7.25
CA ALA A 437 20.84 -3.79 -7.18
C ALA A 437 19.82 -4.93 -7.03
N VAL A 438 18.66 -4.64 -6.44
CA VAL A 438 17.65 -5.65 -6.05
C VAL A 438 16.29 -5.31 -6.65
N GLY A 439 15.65 -6.29 -7.29
CA GLY A 439 14.30 -6.18 -7.86
C GLY A 439 13.22 -6.21 -6.78
N LYS A 440 12.24 -5.30 -6.87
CA LYS A 440 11.18 -5.14 -5.84
C LYS A 440 10.06 -6.18 -5.87
N ASN A 441 9.84 -6.89 -6.97
CA ASN A 441 8.78 -7.90 -7.09
C ASN A 441 9.15 -9.19 -6.36
N TYR A 442 10.42 -9.61 -6.45
CA TYR A 442 10.87 -10.92 -5.96
C TYR A 442 11.96 -10.85 -4.89
N GLY A 443 12.56 -9.66 -4.66
CA GLY A 443 13.61 -9.48 -3.65
C GLY A 443 14.98 -10.09 -4.04
N TYR A 444 15.13 -10.57 -5.27
CA TYR A 444 16.38 -11.11 -5.79
C TYR A 444 17.26 -10.00 -6.40
N PRO A 445 18.59 -10.12 -6.34
CA PRO A 445 19.48 -9.24 -7.07
C PRO A 445 19.27 -9.36 -8.59
N VAL A 446 19.28 -8.23 -9.28
CA VAL A 446 19.18 -8.19 -10.76
C VAL A 446 20.56 -8.42 -11.37
N LEU A 447 20.64 -9.05 -12.55
CA LEU A 447 21.88 -9.15 -13.32
C LEU A 447 21.96 -7.97 -14.31
N PRO A 448 22.94 -7.05 -14.16
CA PRO A 448 23.19 -5.99 -15.13
C PRO A 448 23.72 -6.54 -16.46
N THR A 449 23.25 -5.99 -17.56
CA THR A 449 23.92 -6.11 -18.88
C THR A 449 24.78 -4.87 -19.08
N ILE A 450 26.08 -4.98 -18.82
CA ILE A 450 27.02 -3.94 -19.20
C ILE A 450 27.25 -4.09 -20.71
N GLY A 451 26.80 -3.11 -21.48
CA GLY A 451 26.94 -3.06 -22.94
C GLY A 451 27.55 -1.76 -23.45
N ALA A 452 28.08 -0.96 -22.52
CA ALA A 452 28.85 0.25 -22.71
C ALA A 452 29.57 0.56 -21.37
N LEU A 453 30.69 1.31 -21.43
CA LEU A 453 31.58 1.57 -20.29
C LEU A 453 32.28 0.30 -19.74
N ASP A 454 32.59 -0.71 -20.57
CA ASP A 454 33.41 -1.88 -20.15
C ASP A 454 34.82 -1.93 -20.75
N GLY A 455 35.15 -1.02 -21.67
CA GLY A 455 36.50 -0.81 -22.21
C GLY A 455 36.92 0.66 -22.26
N ASP A 456 38.23 0.92 -22.30
CA ASP A 456 38.80 2.29 -22.33
C ASP A 456 38.33 3.12 -23.53
N SER A 457 38.01 2.46 -24.64
CA SER A 457 37.47 3.10 -25.86
C SER A 457 36.00 3.50 -25.75
N GLU A 458 35.30 3.08 -24.69
CA GLU A 458 33.89 3.38 -24.44
C GLU A 458 33.67 4.36 -23.29
N ALA A 459 34.68 4.54 -22.44
CA ALA A 459 34.68 5.49 -21.33
C ALA A 459 35.29 6.84 -21.74
N ASP A 460 34.94 7.89 -21.01
CA ASP A 460 35.47 9.23 -21.27
C ASP A 460 36.94 9.31 -20.82
N THR A 461 37.85 9.59 -21.76
CA THR A 461 39.26 9.85 -21.43
C THR A 461 39.47 11.31 -21.07
N LEU A 462 39.55 11.60 -19.78
CA LEU A 462 39.78 12.95 -19.27
C LEU A 462 41.28 13.21 -19.13
N THR A 463 41.79 14.26 -19.76
CA THR A 463 43.20 14.66 -19.67
C THR A 463 43.35 15.83 -18.70
N VAL A 464 44.14 15.67 -17.64
CA VAL A 464 44.33 16.70 -16.61
C VAL A 464 45.07 17.91 -17.19
N GLN A 465 44.45 19.09 -17.03
CA GLN A 465 44.95 20.37 -17.51
C GLN A 465 45.56 21.21 -16.38
N GLY A 466 46.64 21.92 -16.66
CA GLY A 466 47.26 22.83 -15.70
C GLY A 466 48.69 23.20 -16.06
N GLY A 467 49.27 24.10 -15.28
CA GLY A 467 50.67 24.52 -15.36
C GLY A 467 51.36 24.50 -14.00
N SER A 468 52.52 25.16 -13.90
CA SER A 468 53.22 25.38 -12.62
C SER A 468 52.31 26.00 -11.57
N VAL A 469 51.38 26.87 -11.98
CA VAL A 469 50.26 27.38 -11.17
C VAL A 469 48.97 27.18 -11.95
N THR A 470 47.94 26.64 -11.31
CA THR A 470 46.64 26.37 -11.92
C THR A 470 45.52 27.07 -11.16
N ILE A 471 44.64 27.76 -11.88
CA ILE A 471 43.51 28.54 -11.36
C ILE A 471 42.21 27.85 -11.76
N THR A 472 41.33 27.60 -10.79
CA THR A 472 39.98 27.06 -11.00
C THR A 472 38.97 28.00 -10.37
N PHE A 473 37.98 28.45 -11.16
CA PHE A 473 36.83 29.17 -10.64
C PHE A 473 35.78 28.16 -10.16
N ASN A 474 35.27 28.36 -8.95
CA ASN A 474 34.39 27.41 -8.24
C ASN A 474 32.95 27.91 -8.13
N GLY A 475 32.67 29.18 -8.42
CA GLY A 475 31.36 29.81 -8.25
C GLY A 475 31.42 31.16 -7.54
N PRO A 476 30.30 31.66 -6.98
CA PRO A 476 28.95 31.10 -7.08
C PRO A 476 28.42 31.08 -8.51
N ILE A 477 27.31 30.39 -8.74
CA ILE A 477 26.49 30.57 -9.95
C ILE A 477 25.87 31.98 -9.95
N SER A 478 25.29 32.42 -11.07
CA SER A 478 24.51 33.67 -11.08
C SER A 478 23.30 33.54 -10.15
N GLY A 479 23.05 34.55 -9.32
CA GLY A 479 22.04 34.50 -8.26
C GLY A 479 21.77 35.86 -7.62
N ASP A 480 20.86 35.85 -6.65
CA ASP A 480 20.39 37.06 -5.96
C ASP A 480 21.24 37.38 -4.72
N LEU A 481 21.60 38.65 -4.55
CA LEU A 481 22.16 39.21 -3.32
C LEU A 481 21.02 39.87 -2.53
N SER A 482 20.90 39.56 -1.25
CA SER A 482 19.97 40.29 -0.39
C SER A 482 20.49 41.70 -0.16
N LEU A 483 19.62 42.70 -0.36
CA LEU A 483 19.87 44.08 0.05
C LEU A 483 20.26 44.14 1.54
N ARG A 484 21.27 44.94 1.93
CA ARG A 484 21.86 44.98 3.29
C ARG A 484 22.55 43.69 3.72
N GLY A 485 22.77 42.76 2.81
CA GLY A 485 23.38 41.46 3.10
C GLY A 485 24.89 41.58 3.31
N GLN A 486 25.37 41.04 4.42
CA GLN A 486 26.76 41.17 4.86
C GLN A 486 27.61 39.96 4.44
N ASP A 487 28.87 40.22 4.09
CA ASP A 487 29.90 39.21 3.79
C ASP A 487 29.47 38.15 2.74
N ILE A 488 28.62 38.54 1.79
CA ILE A 488 28.11 37.63 0.76
C ILE A 488 29.23 37.30 -0.23
N THR A 489 29.42 36.00 -0.48
CA THR A 489 30.45 35.51 -1.41
C THR A 489 30.03 35.78 -2.86
N VAL A 490 30.80 36.60 -3.57
CA VAL A 490 30.58 36.97 -4.98
C VAL A 490 31.57 36.31 -5.96
N TYR A 491 32.66 35.72 -5.44
CA TYR A 491 33.64 34.96 -6.23
C TYR A 491 34.34 33.91 -5.36
N ASP A 492 34.55 32.71 -5.89
CA ASP A 492 35.23 31.60 -5.23
C ASP A 492 36.16 30.91 -6.23
N PHE A 493 37.40 30.65 -5.81
CA PHE A 493 38.42 30.08 -6.67
C PHE A 493 39.44 29.25 -5.88
N THR A 494 40.06 28.29 -6.57
CA THR A 494 41.16 27.48 -6.05
C THR A 494 42.42 27.79 -6.84
N LEU A 495 43.52 28.01 -6.12
CA LEU A 495 44.87 28.00 -6.67
C LEU A 495 45.56 26.71 -6.30
N ALA A 496 46.25 26.10 -7.26
CA ALA A 496 47.09 24.92 -7.07
C ALA A 496 48.49 25.17 -7.63
N SER A 497 49.54 24.68 -6.97
CA SER A 497 50.92 24.90 -7.39
C SER A 497 51.71 23.60 -7.42
N GLN A 498 52.50 23.38 -8.47
CA GLN A 498 53.46 22.27 -8.55
C GLN A 498 54.77 22.57 -7.81
N ASN A 499 55.07 23.85 -7.54
CA ASN A 499 56.29 24.32 -6.89
C ASN A 499 55.96 25.04 -5.58
N ASN A 500 56.92 25.24 -4.69
CA ASN A 500 56.77 26.19 -3.60
C ASN A 500 56.74 27.62 -4.19
N ILE A 501 55.68 28.38 -3.94
CA ILE A 501 55.48 29.73 -4.52
C ILE A 501 55.11 30.78 -3.47
N GLU A 502 55.44 32.02 -3.79
CA GLU A 502 54.98 33.25 -3.14
C GLU A 502 54.24 34.10 -4.17
N ILE A 503 52.95 34.36 -3.92
CA ILE A 503 52.10 35.27 -4.69
C ILE A 503 52.16 36.63 -3.99
N LYS A 504 52.46 37.69 -4.73
CA LYS A 504 52.68 39.05 -4.20
C LYS A 504 51.57 40.03 -4.56
N ASN A 505 50.85 39.77 -5.65
CA ASN A 505 49.73 40.59 -6.08
C ASN A 505 48.57 39.68 -6.48
N LEU A 506 47.40 39.90 -5.91
CA LEU A 506 46.12 39.44 -6.47
C LEU A 506 45.38 40.65 -7.02
N ARG A 507 44.93 40.58 -8.28
CA ARG A 507 44.18 41.65 -8.92
C ARG A 507 42.82 41.15 -9.35
N PHE A 508 41.78 41.86 -8.93
CA PHE A 508 40.41 41.61 -9.34
C PHE A 508 39.89 42.81 -10.12
N HIS A 509 38.97 42.55 -11.05
CA HIS A 509 38.13 43.58 -11.64
C HIS A 509 36.70 43.33 -11.15
N ALA A 510 36.10 44.31 -10.49
CA ALA A 510 34.69 44.29 -10.13
C ALA A 510 33.93 45.14 -11.14
N THR A 511 33.00 44.52 -11.87
CA THR A 511 32.07 45.18 -12.77
C THR A 511 30.73 45.34 -12.08
N THR A 512 30.11 46.51 -12.20
CA THR A 512 28.81 46.84 -11.60
C THR A 512 27.87 47.46 -12.63
N THR A 513 26.56 47.23 -12.47
CA THR A 513 25.52 47.81 -13.35
C THR A 513 24.28 48.18 -12.55
N GLY A 514 23.52 49.20 -13.01
CA GLY A 514 22.29 49.67 -12.37
C GLY A 514 22.51 50.93 -11.53
N MET A 515 23.64 50.98 -10.84
CA MET A 515 23.93 51.97 -9.79
C MET A 515 24.05 53.43 -10.28
N ASP A 516 23.43 54.38 -9.57
CA ASP A 516 23.37 55.84 -9.83
C ASP A 516 24.49 56.63 -9.12
N GLY A 517 25.33 55.96 -8.33
CA GLY A 517 26.56 56.54 -7.75
C GLY A 517 26.50 56.73 -6.24
N SER A 518 27.21 57.74 -5.72
CA SER A 518 27.91 57.80 -4.41
C SER A 518 27.23 57.37 -3.10
N ALA A 519 25.96 56.98 -3.08
CA ALA A 519 25.30 56.33 -1.95
C ALA A 519 25.27 54.80 -2.08
N GLU A 520 25.28 54.26 -3.30
CA GLU A 520 25.13 52.84 -3.60
C GLU A 520 26.50 52.14 -3.77
N GLY A 521 26.54 50.84 -3.49
CA GLY A 521 27.67 50.00 -3.88
C GLY A 521 27.81 48.70 -3.10
N PHE A 522 28.88 47.98 -3.43
CA PHE A 522 29.26 46.74 -2.77
C PHE A 522 30.48 47.02 -1.88
N MET A 523 30.23 47.24 -0.58
CA MET A 523 31.22 47.65 0.41
C MET A 523 32.07 46.47 0.89
N ASP A 524 33.17 46.75 1.61
CA ASP A 524 34.00 45.76 2.31
C ASP A 524 34.46 44.56 1.43
N MET A 525 34.81 44.82 0.16
CA MET A 525 35.37 43.80 -0.72
C MET A 525 36.70 43.29 -0.17
N LYS A 526 36.74 42.01 0.20
CA LYS A 526 37.93 41.37 0.81
C LYS A 526 38.08 39.90 0.41
N VAL A 527 39.33 39.43 0.39
CA VAL A 527 39.67 38.03 0.09
C VAL A 527 39.83 37.24 1.38
N TRP A 528 39.27 36.03 1.42
CA TRP A 528 39.38 35.09 2.53
C TRP A 528 40.12 33.82 2.11
N ASP A 529 40.85 33.23 3.06
CA ASP A 529 41.18 31.81 3.08
C ASP A 529 39.89 31.05 3.45
N ALA A 530 39.30 30.36 2.48
CA ALA A 530 38.00 29.70 2.68
C ALA A 530 38.09 28.47 3.60
N GLU A 531 39.28 27.87 3.72
CA GLU A 531 39.52 26.67 4.53
C GLU A 531 39.77 27.02 6.01
N LYS A 532 40.44 28.14 6.27
CA LYS A 532 40.67 28.67 7.63
C LYS A 532 39.56 29.61 8.11
N ASN A 533 38.66 30.02 7.21
CA ASN A 533 37.65 31.07 7.43
C ASN A 533 38.28 32.34 8.03
N ALA A 534 39.35 32.82 7.39
CA ALA A 534 40.12 34.00 7.81
C ALA A 534 40.27 35.00 6.66
N VAL A 535 40.08 36.29 6.94
CA VAL A 535 40.35 37.38 6.00
C VAL A 535 41.86 37.49 5.76
N LEU A 536 42.26 37.67 4.50
CA LEU A 536 43.66 37.74 4.06
C LEU A 536 44.10 39.14 3.64
N THR A 537 43.16 40.03 3.32
CA THR A 537 43.42 41.35 2.73
C THR A 537 42.71 42.45 3.53
N SER A 538 43.09 43.70 3.32
CA SER A 538 42.24 44.83 3.72
C SER A 538 40.92 44.85 2.94
N ALA A 539 39.93 45.54 3.51
CA ALA A 539 38.68 45.94 2.85
C ALA A 539 38.92 46.89 1.67
N THR A 540 38.01 46.93 0.70
CA THR A 540 37.94 47.96 -0.35
C THR A 540 36.50 48.11 -0.83
N ASP A 541 35.99 49.32 -0.97
CA ASP A 541 34.60 49.56 -1.35
C ASP A 541 34.43 49.68 -2.88
N VAL A 542 33.41 49.03 -3.45
CA VAL A 542 33.11 49.02 -4.88
C VAL A 542 31.82 49.82 -5.14
N THR A 543 31.96 51.14 -5.23
CA THR A 543 30.88 52.07 -5.65
C THR A 543 30.78 52.23 -7.16
N THR A 544 31.80 51.81 -7.92
CA THR A 544 31.83 51.84 -9.39
C THR A 544 32.72 50.72 -9.93
N SER A 545 32.56 50.38 -11.21
CA SER A 545 33.36 49.34 -11.86
C SER A 545 34.86 49.68 -11.82
N SER A 546 35.67 48.84 -11.18
CA SER A 546 37.04 49.20 -10.80
C SER A 546 37.98 47.99 -10.64
N ASP A 547 39.28 48.25 -10.78
CA ASP A 547 40.35 47.28 -10.50
C ASP A 547 40.77 47.37 -9.03
N VAL A 548 40.76 46.24 -8.31
CA VAL A 548 41.20 46.11 -6.92
C VAL A 548 42.46 45.26 -6.88
N THR A 549 43.55 45.81 -6.33
CA THR A 549 44.84 45.11 -6.21
C THR A 549 45.23 44.94 -4.75
N TYR A 550 45.33 43.69 -4.30
CA TYR A 550 45.85 43.34 -2.98
C TYR A 550 47.31 42.93 -3.08
N THR A 551 48.15 43.43 -2.17
CA THR A 551 49.62 43.26 -2.20
C THR A 551 50.15 42.37 -1.06
N ASP A 552 49.24 41.78 -0.28
CA ASP A 552 49.55 40.84 0.78
C ASP A 552 50.16 39.55 0.20
N THR A 553 51.30 39.12 0.75
CA THR A 553 52.04 37.96 0.24
C THR A 553 51.42 36.64 0.71
N LEU A 554 51.01 35.79 -0.23
CA LEU A 554 50.45 34.46 0.03
C LEU A 554 51.42 33.37 -0.39
N THR A 555 51.63 32.35 0.46
CA THR A 555 52.50 31.20 0.15
C THR A 555 51.70 29.93 -0.12
N LEU A 556 52.09 29.19 -1.15
CA LEU A 556 51.60 27.84 -1.48
C LEU A 556 52.80 26.89 -1.58
N ASN A 557 52.68 25.72 -0.97
CA ASN A 557 53.73 24.69 -1.04
C ASN A 557 53.61 23.87 -2.34
N ALA A 558 54.69 23.19 -2.71
CA ALA A 558 54.70 22.27 -3.85
C ALA A 558 53.68 21.13 -3.68
N GLY A 559 52.76 21.02 -4.64
CA GLY A 559 51.65 20.06 -4.63
C GLY A 559 50.45 20.46 -3.77
N GLU A 560 50.44 21.68 -3.21
CA GLU A 560 49.34 22.22 -2.42
C GLU A 560 48.29 22.89 -3.32
N SER A 561 47.02 22.78 -2.92
CA SER A 561 45.90 23.56 -3.45
C SER A 561 45.20 24.26 -2.29
N LYS A 562 44.84 25.54 -2.44
CA LYS A 562 44.05 26.29 -1.45
C LYS A 562 42.85 26.95 -2.11
N ARG A 563 41.72 26.93 -1.41
CA ARG A 563 40.50 27.64 -1.80
C ARG A 563 40.42 29.03 -1.16
N TYR A 564 40.08 30.01 -1.98
CA TYR A 564 39.89 31.40 -1.62
C TYR A 564 38.50 31.88 -2.06
N LYS A 565 37.94 32.85 -1.34
CA LYS A 565 36.69 33.50 -1.70
C LYS A 565 36.79 35.02 -1.57
N VAL A 566 36.03 35.75 -2.36
CA VAL A 566 35.83 37.19 -2.25
C VAL A 566 34.42 37.43 -1.74
N THR A 567 34.29 38.22 -0.68
CA THR A 567 33.00 38.67 -0.14
C THR A 567 32.82 40.17 -0.32
N VAL A 568 31.57 40.62 -0.28
CA VAL A 568 31.17 42.05 -0.21
C VAL A 568 29.97 42.18 0.73
N ASP A 569 29.79 43.37 1.28
CA ASP A 569 28.54 43.84 1.88
C ASP A 569 27.72 44.57 0.80
N VAL A 570 26.40 44.39 0.77
CA VAL A 570 25.49 45.12 -0.15
C VAL A 570 24.95 46.35 0.57
N ASP A 571 25.09 47.56 0.01
CA ASP A 571 24.60 48.76 0.68
C ASP A 571 23.06 48.72 0.89
N ALA A 572 22.60 49.53 1.85
CA ALA A 572 21.19 49.74 2.14
C ALA A 572 20.47 50.58 1.09
N ASP A 573 21.21 51.45 0.37
CA ASP A 573 20.65 52.36 -0.64
C ASP A 573 20.63 51.75 -2.05
N ASN A 574 21.23 50.57 -2.27
CA ASN A 574 21.18 49.85 -3.57
C ASN A 574 19.75 49.53 -4.02
N ASP A 575 19.52 49.61 -5.33
CA ASP A 575 18.22 49.36 -5.94
C ASP A 575 18.04 47.88 -6.33
N ALA A 576 16.78 47.43 -6.36
CA ALA A 576 16.46 46.07 -6.77
C ALA A 576 16.68 45.89 -8.28
N GLY A 577 17.72 45.15 -8.65
CA GLY A 577 18.19 44.99 -10.02
C GLY A 577 19.65 45.42 -10.25
N ASP A 578 20.28 46.10 -9.29
CA ASP A 578 21.72 46.37 -9.32
C ASP A 578 22.53 45.07 -9.40
N THR A 579 23.71 45.10 -10.01
CA THR A 579 24.54 43.90 -10.13
C THR A 579 26.01 44.13 -9.83
N ILE A 580 26.67 43.06 -9.40
CA ILE A 580 28.13 42.93 -9.34
C ILE A 580 28.59 41.63 -10.02
N LEU A 581 29.69 41.71 -10.76
CA LEU A 581 30.46 40.57 -11.26
C LEU A 581 31.92 40.81 -10.92
N VAL A 582 32.54 39.87 -10.19
CA VAL A 582 33.98 39.89 -9.88
C VAL A 582 34.73 38.95 -10.81
N SER A 583 35.89 39.39 -11.30
CA SER A 583 36.81 38.61 -12.15
C SER A 583 38.22 38.65 -11.58
N LEU A 584 38.91 37.51 -11.50
CA LEU A 584 40.36 37.50 -11.22
C LEU A 584 41.12 37.86 -12.50
N LEU A 585 41.84 38.98 -12.50
CA LEU A 585 42.62 39.44 -13.65
C LEU A 585 43.84 38.53 -13.90
N ALA A 586 44.31 38.52 -15.14
CA ALA A 586 45.52 37.80 -15.51
C ALA A 586 46.74 38.27 -14.69
N PHE A 587 47.52 37.32 -14.17
CA PHE A 587 48.79 37.60 -13.52
C PHE A 587 49.79 38.24 -14.50
N VAL A 588 50.62 39.17 -14.01
CA VAL A 588 51.70 39.81 -14.77
C VAL A 588 53.07 39.37 -14.26
N ALA A 589 54.10 39.62 -15.06
CA ALA A 589 55.45 39.16 -14.76
C ALA A 589 55.97 39.74 -13.42
N GLY A 590 56.28 38.86 -12.47
CA GLY A 590 56.76 39.22 -11.13
C GLY A 590 55.73 39.06 -10.00
N ASP A 591 54.46 38.82 -10.32
CA ASP A 591 53.42 38.60 -9.30
C ASP A 591 53.60 37.28 -8.53
N ILE A 592 54.09 36.23 -9.19
CA ILE A 592 54.33 34.92 -8.57
C ILE A 592 55.81 34.58 -8.67
N LYS A 593 56.43 34.34 -7.51
CA LYS A 593 57.81 33.91 -7.35
C LYS A 593 57.84 32.41 -7.03
N ASN A 594 58.63 31.65 -7.79
CA ASN A 594 59.00 30.28 -7.46
C ASN A 594 60.12 30.32 -6.40
N LEU A 595 59.88 29.67 -5.26
CA LEU A 595 60.79 29.65 -4.11
C LEU A 595 61.83 28.53 -4.22
N ASP A 596 61.57 27.48 -5.00
CA ASP A 596 62.48 26.35 -5.19
C ASP A 596 63.70 26.71 -6.04
N ASN A 597 63.52 27.59 -7.03
CA ASN A 597 64.60 28.08 -7.91
C ASN A 597 64.87 29.59 -7.78
N ASN A 598 64.13 30.29 -6.92
CA ASN A 598 64.25 31.73 -6.64
C ASN A 598 64.03 32.64 -7.89
N THR A 599 63.28 32.17 -8.90
CA THR A 599 62.91 32.94 -10.11
C THR A 599 61.42 33.29 -10.13
N ASN A 600 60.95 34.08 -11.10
CA ASN A 600 59.51 34.32 -11.30
C ASN A 600 58.89 33.17 -12.09
N VAL A 601 57.65 32.79 -11.79
CA VAL A 601 56.88 31.84 -12.62
C VAL A 601 56.61 32.47 -13.99
N ALA A 602 56.83 31.71 -15.06
CA ALA A 602 56.55 32.18 -16.42
C ALA A 602 55.03 32.27 -16.64
N LEU A 603 54.57 33.31 -17.34
CA LEU A 603 53.12 33.53 -17.57
C LEU A 603 52.47 32.42 -18.41
N THR A 604 53.25 31.70 -19.23
CA THR A 604 52.82 30.50 -19.96
C THR A 604 52.54 29.31 -19.05
N ASP A 605 53.09 29.31 -17.85
CA ASP A 605 52.99 28.21 -16.89
C ASP A 605 51.89 28.48 -15.83
N ILE A 606 51.14 29.57 -15.99
CA ILE A 606 49.95 29.91 -15.22
C ILE A 606 48.74 29.54 -16.09
N VAL A 607 47.88 28.64 -15.62
CA VAL A 607 46.78 28.09 -16.41
C VAL A 607 45.42 28.28 -15.73
N PRO A 608 44.45 28.98 -16.35
CA PRO A 608 44.59 29.84 -17.53
C PRO A 608 45.50 31.06 -17.29
N SER A 609 46.16 31.53 -18.34
CA SER A 609 47.01 32.73 -18.33
C SER A 609 46.24 34.02 -18.65
N ALA A 610 44.91 33.99 -18.54
CA ALA A 610 43.99 35.07 -18.91
C ALA A 610 43.00 35.33 -17.77
N THR A 611 42.29 36.46 -17.81
CA THR A 611 41.28 36.83 -16.81
C THR A 611 40.24 35.71 -16.63
N VAL A 612 40.00 35.33 -15.38
CA VAL A 612 39.02 34.30 -14.99
C VAL A 612 37.77 35.00 -14.46
N SER A 613 36.79 35.19 -15.35
CA SER A 613 35.52 35.86 -15.03
C SER A 613 34.66 35.02 -14.09
N GLY A 614 34.00 35.69 -13.15
CA GLY A 614 32.93 35.11 -12.33
C GLY A 614 31.56 35.22 -13.00
N ASN A 615 30.51 35.07 -12.19
CA ASN A 615 29.11 35.20 -12.61
C ASN A 615 28.45 36.43 -12.00
N THR A 616 27.58 37.10 -12.76
CA THR A 616 26.77 38.24 -12.28
C THR A 616 25.88 37.85 -11.12
N GLN A 617 25.92 38.64 -10.04
CA GLN A 617 25.03 38.57 -8.88
C GLN A 617 24.15 39.82 -8.84
N THR A 618 22.87 39.70 -8.47
CA THR A 618 21.87 40.78 -8.60
C THR A 618 21.22 41.12 -7.26
N THR A 619 21.25 42.38 -6.84
CA THR A 619 20.58 42.85 -5.62
C THR A 619 19.06 42.70 -5.72
N GLN A 620 18.45 42.11 -4.68
CA GLN A 620 17.00 42.06 -4.49
C GLN A 620 16.63 42.44 -3.06
N ALA A 621 15.47 43.09 -2.90
CA ALA A 621 14.88 43.38 -1.61
C ALA A 621 14.11 42.15 -1.05
N PRO A 622 14.45 41.65 0.16
CA PRO A 622 13.70 40.57 0.80
C PRO A 622 12.21 40.92 0.94
N THR A 623 11.34 40.08 0.37
CA THR A 623 9.91 40.34 0.23
C THR A 623 9.09 39.12 0.65
N ILE A 624 8.03 39.33 1.45
CA ILE A 624 7.03 38.33 1.81
C ILE A 624 5.68 38.66 1.15
N THR A 625 5.23 37.78 0.25
CA THR A 625 3.95 37.91 -0.46
C THR A 625 2.88 37.05 0.19
N ILE A 626 1.71 37.63 0.47
CA ILE A 626 0.61 36.98 1.18
C ILE A 626 -0.61 36.75 0.28
N GLN A 627 -1.16 35.53 0.33
CA GLN A 627 -2.39 35.15 -0.38
C GLN A 627 -3.29 34.26 0.48
N LEU A 628 -4.59 34.26 0.20
CA LEU A 628 -5.56 33.33 0.80
C LEU A 628 -5.28 31.89 0.33
N ALA A 629 -5.16 30.94 1.26
CA ALA A 629 -5.01 29.53 0.92
C ALA A 629 -6.35 28.91 0.49
N SER A 630 -6.28 27.88 -0.37
CA SER A 630 -7.47 27.13 -0.81
C SER A 630 -8.13 26.34 0.32
N THR A 631 -7.34 25.88 1.29
CA THR A 631 -7.74 25.07 2.46
C THR A 631 -7.48 25.80 3.80
N PRO A 632 -8.33 25.61 4.83
CA PRO A 632 -9.57 24.85 4.84
C PRO A 632 -10.65 25.48 3.95
N SER A 633 -11.62 24.67 3.52
CA SER A 633 -12.89 25.14 2.94
C SER A 633 -13.91 25.39 4.04
N SER A 634 -14.94 26.18 3.73
CA SER A 634 -16.05 26.43 4.63
C SER A 634 -16.74 25.13 5.05
N GLN A 635 -17.11 25.03 6.33
CA GLN A 635 -17.63 23.82 6.98
C GLN A 635 -18.58 24.17 8.12
N THR A 636 -19.50 23.25 8.43
CA THR A 636 -20.35 23.34 9.61
C THR A 636 -19.69 22.61 10.79
N TYR A 637 -19.74 23.23 11.97
CA TYR A 637 -19.21 22.67 13.22
C TYR A 637 -20.23 22.81 14.33
N VAL A 638 -20.29 21.79 15.19
CA VAL A 638 -21.14 21.80 16.38
C VAL A 638 -20.53 22.76 17.40
N ARG A 639 -21.35 23.57 18.08
CA ARG A 639 -20.91 24.43 19.18
C ARG A 639 -20.17 23.62 20.24
N GLY A 640 -19.12 24.17 20.85
CA GLY A 640 -18.20 23.42 21.72
C GLY A 640 -17.12 22.59 21.00
N THR A 641 -17.05 22.61 19.65
CA THR A 641 -15.96 21.91 18.94
C THR A 641 -14.61 22.59 19.16
N GLN A 642 -13.62 21.80 19.60
CA GLN A 642 -12.26 22.28 19.84
C GLN A 642 -11.37 22.18 18.59
N ASN A 643 -10.42 23.10 18.45
CA ASN A 643 -9.37 23.07 17.40
C ASN A 643 -9.91 23.02 15.94
N VAL A 644 -11.07 23.65 15.71
CA VAL A 644 -11.65 23.97 14.41
C VAL A 644 -10.65 24.74 13.54
N SER A 645 -10.51 24.37 12.27
CA SER A 645 -9.68 25.10 11.30
C SER A 645 -10.52 26.15 10.56
N PHE A 646 -10.23 27.43 10.77
CA PHE A 646 -11.03 28.55 10.27
C PHE A 646 -10.61 29.01 8.87
N VAL A 647 -9.31 29.31 8.70
CA VAL A 647 -8.77 29.92 7.48
C VAL A 647 -7.28 29.60 7.34
N GLY A 648 -6.78 29.55 6.11
CA GLY A 648 -5.36 29.37 5.80
C GLY A 648 -4.81 30.58 5.05
N PHE A 649 -3.60 30.99 5.38
CA PHE A 649 -2.87 32.04 4.70
C PHE A 649 -1.55 31.48 4.16
N SER A 650 -1.25 31.76 2.90
CA SER A 650 0.00 31.38 2.26
C SER A 650 0.95 32.58 2.21
N PHE A 651 2.22 32.31 2.51
CA PHE A 651 3.30 33.28 2.63
C PHE A 651 4.46 32.80 1.76
N ARG A 652 4.83 33.59 0.75
CA ARG A 652 5.95 33.28 -0.15
C ARG A 652 7.08 34.29 0.02
N ALA A 653 8.30 33.82 0.25
CA ALA A 653 9.49 34.68 0.31
C ALA A 653 10.16 34.78 -1.07
N THR A 654 10.74 35.95 -1.38
CA THR A 654 11.56 36.25 -2.57
C THR A 654 12.61 37.30 -2.23
N GLY A 655 13.73 37.35 -2.96
CA GLY A 655 14.82 38.30 -2.71
C GLY A 655 15.64 38.04 -1.44
N GLY A 656 15.44 36.88 -0.80
CA GLY A 656 16.10 36.49 0.44
C GLY A 656 15.27 35.53 1.26
N ASP A 657 15.89 34.90 2.25
CA ASP A 657 15.17 34.16 3.30
C ASP A 657 14.48 35.17 4.23
N VAL A 658 13.18 34.99 4.49
CA VAL A 658 12.37 35.93 5.27
C VAL A 658 11.80 35.26 6.51
N LYS A 659 12.04 35.87 7.67
CA LYS A 659 11.52 35.48 8.98
C LYS A 659 10.25 36.24 9.29
N LEU A 660 9.11 35.55 9.29
CA LEU A 660 7.83 36.10 9.74
C LEU A 660 7.86 36.30 11.27
N THR A 661 7.71 37.54 11.75
CA THR A 661 7.84 37.93 13.17
C THR A 661 6.51 38.24 13.86
N SER A 662 5.51 38.75 13.14
CA SER A 662 4.16 38.95 13.68
C SER A 662 3.08 38.84 12.61
N LEU A 663 1.91 38.32 13.00
CA LEU A 663 0.70 38.26 12.18
C LEU A 663 -0.53 38.69 13.02
N LYS A 664 -1.27 39.71 12.57
CA LYS A 664 -2.55 40.14 13.15
C LYS A 664 -3.71 39.73 12.24
N VAL A 665 -4.67 38.99 12.78
CA VAL A 665 -5.92 38.58 12.12
C VAL A 665 -7.12 39.15 12.86
N THR A 666 -8.25 39.32 12.17
CA THR A 666 -9.50 39.80 12.75
C THR A 666 -10.62 38.80 12.46
N SER A 667 -11.48 38.55 13.44
CA SER A 667 -12.66 37.71 13.28
C SER A 667 -13.93 38.56 13.19
N THR A 668 -14.89 38.14 12.36
CA THR A 668 -16.22 38.76 12.26
C THR A 668 -17.31 37.69 12.15
N ALA A 669 -18.56 38.08 12.37
CA ALA A 669 -19.73 37.27 12.04
C ALA A 669 -20.40 37.84 10.78
N THR A 670 -20.60 37.01 9.75
CA THR A 670 -21.37 37.39 8.54
C THR A 670 -22.86 37.11 8.70
N THR A 671 -23.24 36.36 9.73
CA THR A 671 -24.62 36.10 10.15
C THR A 671 -24.59 35.90 11.66
N GLY A 672 -25.56 36.47 12.38
CA GLY A 672 -25.57 36.49 13.84
C GLY A 672 -24.69 37.60 14.43
N SER A 673 -24.06 37.34 15.58
CA SER A 673 -23.22 38.32 16.28
C SER A 673 -22.09 37.64 17.06
N LEU A 674 -20.84 37.98 16.74
CA LEU A 674 -19.67 37.42 17.41
C LEU A 674 -19.51 37.97 18.84
N GLY A 675 -19.88 37.17 19.83
CA GLY A 675 -19.67 37.42 21.25
C GLY A 675 -18.22 37.20 21.68
N GLN A 676 -17.77 37.98 22.67
CA GLN A 676 -16.42 37.83 23.22
C GLN A 676 -16.32 36.52 24.02
N GLY A 677 -15.62 35.53 23.45
CA GLY A 677 -15.46 34.20 24.02
C GLY A 677 -16.04 33.07 23.17
N GLU A 678 -16.95 33.36 22.22
CA GLU A 678 -17.53 32.34 21.33
C GLU A 678 -16.47 31.64 20.46
N ILE A 679 -15.38 32.36 20.15
CA ILE A 679 -14.15 31.79 19.60
C ILE A 679 -12.99 32.06 20.57
N TYR A 680 -12.31 31.00 20.98
CA TYR A 680 -11.19 31.05 21.93
C TYR A 680 -10.10 30.03 21.56
N SER A 681 -9.00 29.97 22.31
CA SER A 681 -7.88 29.05 22.05
C SER A 681 -7.29 29.14 20.62
N ILE A 682 -7.25 30.36 20.06
CA ILE A 682 -6.85 30.64 18.68
C ILE A 682 -5.32 30.57 18.55
N ALA A 683 -4.81 29.84 17.57
CA ALA A 683 -3.37 29.70 17.27
C ALA A 683 -3.09 29.44 15.78
N LEU A 684 -1.84 29.68 15.36
CA LEU A 684 -1.33 29.36 14.03
C LEU A 684 -0.68 27.98 14.01
N TYR A 685 -0.89 27.26 12.91
CA TYR A 685 -0.32 25.94 12.65
C TYR A 685 0.35 25.87 11.27
N ASP A 686 1.55 25.30 11.20
CA ASP A 686 2.17 24.79 9.97
C ASP A 686 1.88 23.28 9.91
N GLY A 687 0.93 22.89 9.04
CA GLY A 687 0.29 21.58 9.06
C GLY A 687 -0.40 21.27 10.40
N ASP A 688 0.15 20.32 11.14
CA ASP A 688 -0.28 19.94 12.50
C ASP A 688 0.61 20.51 13.62
N THR A 689 1.71 21.18 13.28
CA THR A 689 2.63 21.78 14.25
C THR A 689 2.16 23.19 14.60
N ARG A 690 1.85 23.46 15.88
CA ARG A 690 1.52 24.81 16.34
C ARG A 690 2.77 25.68 16.32
N VAL A 691 2.74 26.80 15.60
CA VAL A 691 3.87 27.72 15.42
C VAL A 691 3.72 29.05 16.18
N SER A 692 2.62 29.22 16.92
CA SER A 692 2.37 30.37 17.79
C SER A 692 2.00 29.99 19.22
N ASP A 693 1.98 31.00 20.09
CA ASP A 693 1.18 30.99 21.30
C ASP A 693 -0.31 30.77 21.01
N VAL A 694 -1.03 30.27 22.01
CA VAL A 694 -2.50 30.25 22.03
C VAL A 694 -3.01 31.58 22.59
N LYS A 695 -4.02 32.17 21.94
CA LYS A 695 -4.64 33.46 22.29
C LYS A 695 -6.17 33.36 22.30
N SER A 696 -6.84 34.43 22.69
CA SER A 696 -8.29 34.63 22.52
C SER A 696 -8.53 35.96 21.79
N LEU A 697 -9.76 36.17 21.29
CA LEU A 697 -10.15 37.44 20.68
C LEU A 697 -9.97 38.62 21.67
N ALA A 698 -9.36 39.69 21.20
CA ALA A 698 -9.33 40.98 21.90
C ALA A 698 -10.68 41.72 21.78
N THR A 699 -10.79 42.88 22.43
CA THR A 699 -12.00 43.72 22.38
C THR A 699 -12.34 44.29 21.00
N ASP A 700 -11.36 44.36 20.08
CA ASP A 700 -11.53 44.71 18.66
C ASP A 700 -11.77 43.48 17.76
N SER A 701 -12.10 42.32 18.36
CA SER A 701 -12.23 41.01 17.69
C SER A 701 -10.98 40.56 16.92
N SER A 702 -9.80 41.06 17.28
CA SER A 702 -8.54 40.67 16.65
C SER A 702 -7.69 39.73 17.51
N VAL A 703 -6.72 39.07 16.85
CA VAL A 703 -5.64 38.31 17.49
C VAL A 703 -4.33 38.71 16.85
N THR A 704 -3.35 39.11 17.66
CA THR A 704 -1.97 39.34 17.21
C THR A 704 -1.07 38.22 17.72
N PHE A 705 -0.49 37.47 16.79
CA PHE A 705 0.54 36.47 17.04
C PHE A 705 1.91 37.13 16.89
N SER A 706 2.54 37.52 17.99
CA SER A 706 3.89 38.12 18.03
C SER A 706 4.95 37.08 18.36
N ASN A 707 6.23 37.45 18.21
CA ASN A 707 7.40 36.59 18.45
C ASN A 707 7.38 35.30 17.60
N LEU A 708 6.81 35.37 16.39
CA LEU A 708 6.92 34.29 15.43
C LEU A 708 8.40 34.13 15.03
N GLY A 709 8.87 32.89 15.04
CA GLY A 709 10.25 32.52 14.72
C GLY A 709 10.39 31.82 13.37
N LEU A 710 9.44 32.04 12.46
CA LEU A 710 9.23 31.20 11.27
C LEU A 710 9.99 31.76 10.06
N THR A 711 11.15 31.19 9.75
CA THR A 711 11.87 31.46 8.49
C THR A 711 11.22 30.71 7.34
N ILE A 712 10.96 31.43 6.25
CA ILE A 712 10.51 30.95 4.94
C ILE A 712 11.67 31.21 3.98
N LYS A 713 12.13 30.19 3.27
CA LYS A 713 13.29 30.35 2.37
C LYS A 713 12.93 31.10 1.10
N SER A 714 13.89 31.78 0.48
CA SER A 714 13.67 32.44 -0.81
C SER A 714 13.11 31.43 -1.84
N GLY A 715 12.00 31.79 -2.49
CA GLY A 715 11.24 30.93 -3.40
C GLY A 715 10.23 29.99 -2.74
N GLU A 716 10.38 29.66 -1.44
CA GLU A 716 9.47 28.80 -0.68
C GLU A 716 8.12 29.49 -0.44
N THR A 717 7.03 28.70 -0.43
CA THR A 717 5.72 29.13 0.05
C THR A 717 5.29 28.27 1.24
N LYS A 718 5.07 28.88 2.40
CA LYS A 718 4.48 28.21 3.58
C LYS A 718 3.00 28.56 3.72
N THR A 719 2.18 27.61 4.16
CA THR A 719 0.77 27.85 4.48
C THR A 719 0.55 27.70 5.98
N LEU A 720 0.08 28.76 6.64
CA LEU A 720 -0.28 28.75 8.05
C LEU A 720 -1.80 28.74 8.19
N VAL A 721 -2.32 27.81 8.99
CA VAL A 721 -3.75 27.69 9.28
C VAL A 721 -4.05 28.29 10.65
N VAL A 722 -5.04 29.19 10.72
CA VAL A 722 -5.63 29.63 11.98
C VAL A 722 -6.59 28.54 12.47
N LYS A 723 -6.28 27.93 13.61
CA LYS A 723 -7.19 27.02 14.32
C LYS A 723 -7.63 27.65 15.63
N GLY A 724 -8.85 27.37 16.08
CA GLY A 724 -9.44 27.86 17.32
C GLY A 724 -10.54 26.92 17.82
N SER A 725 -11.15 27.24 18.95
CA SER A 725 -12.24 26.46 19.55
C SER A 725 -13.52 27.29 19.59
N LEU A 726 -14.66 26.62 19.38
CA LEU A 726 -16.00 27.18 19.53
C LEU A 726 -16.48 27.00 20.96
N ASP A 727 -17.11 28.00 21.56
CA ASP A 727 -17.76 27.85 22.86
C ASP A 727 -19.02 26.99 22.77
N SER A 728 -19.37 26.29 23.85
CA SER A 728 -20.60 25.49 23.95
C SER A 728 -21.89 26.32 23.96
N GLY A 729 -21.80 27.61 24.28
CA GLY A 729 -22.88 28.59 24.22
C GLY A 729 -22.92 29.42 22.94
N ALA A 730 -22.05 29.15 21.95
CA ALA A 730 -22.10 29.81 20.66
C ALA A 730 -23.46 29.57 19.96
N THR A 731 -24.00 30.61 19.32
CA THR A 731 -25.34 30.57 18.74
C THR A 731 -25.37 29.76 17.44
N ALA A 732 -26.27 28.78 17.32
CA ALA A 732 -26.45 28.06 16.05
C ALA A 732 -26.97 28.99 14.94
N THR A 733 -26.61 28.66 13.70
CA THR A 733 -26.78 29.47 12.48
C THR A 733 -25.86 30.68 12.36
N ASP A 734 -25.10 31.05 13.40
CA ASP A 734 -24.04 32.05 13.26
C ASP A 734 -22.96 31.56 12.31
N ILE A 735 -22.40 32.50 11.54
CA ILE A 735 -21.35 32.24 10.55
C ILE A 735 -20.16 33.13 10.87
N TYR A 736 -19.05 32.52 11.29
CA TYR A 736 -17.84 33.23 11.69
C TYR A 736 -16.76 33.15 10.60
N THR A 737 -16.05 34.25 10.40
CA THR A 737 -14.87 34.34 9.52
C THR A 737 -13.67 34.84 10.29
N ILE A 738 -12.47 34.49 9.81
CA ILE A 738 -11.20 35.08 10.25
C ILE A 738 -10.47 35.55 9.00
N SER A 739 -10.00 36.80 9.02
CA SER A 739 -9.45 37.47 7.84
C SER A 739 -8.20 38.27 8.18
N LEU A 740 -7.33 38.44 7.19
CA LEU A 740 -6.20 39.35 7.22
C LEU A 740 -6.61 40.63 6.49
N LEU A 741 -6.85 41.72 7.22
CA LEU A 741 -7.44 42.94 6.65
C LEU A 741 -6.48 43.77 5.78
N GLY A 742 -5.20 43.39 5.69
CA GLY A 742 -4.26 44.01 4.75
C GLY A 742 -2.90 43.30 4.71
N ALA A 743 -2.24 43.35 3.55
CA ALA A 743 -0.86 42.89 3.37
C ALA A 743 0.11 44.08 3.56
N ASN A 744 0.29 44.53 4.81
CA ASN A 744 1.20 45.62 5.16
C ASN A 744 1.69 45.52 6.62
N SER A 745 2.61 46.40 7.01
CA SER A 745 3.27 46.43 8.33
C SER A 745 2.34 46.56 9.56
N THR A 746 1.07 46.95 9.37
CA THR A 746 0.07 46.97 10.46
C THR A 746 -0.38 45.56 10.85
N TYR A 747 -0.38 44.64 9.88
CA TYR A 747 -0.93 43.29 10.04
C TYR A 747 0.13 42.20 9.95
N VAL A 748 1.21 42.41 9.21
CA VAL A 748 2.31 41.47 9.07
C VAL A 748 3.63 42.19 9.27
N THR A 749 4.47 41.69 10.16
CA THR A 749 5.87 42.10 10.23
C THR A 749 6.75 40.90 9.95
N ALA A 750 7.81 41.13 9.17
CA ALA A 750 8.80 40.14 8.84
C ALA A 750 10.17 40.84 8.68
N THR A 751 11.24 40.09 8.91
CA THR A 751 12.62 40.54 8.70
C THR A 751 13.35 39.60 7.75
N ASP A 752 14.49 40.02 7.22
CA ASP A 752 15.50 39.09 6.71
C ASP A 752 16.16 38.30 7.86
N ILE A 753 17.25 37.59 7.54
CA ILE A 753 18.02 36.79 8.51
C ILE A 753 18.86 37.66 9.46
N ASP A 754 19.25 38.86 9.02
CA ASP A 754 20.13 39.80 9.74
C ASP A 754 19.34 40.77 10.65
N GLY A 755 18.03 40.84 10.46
CA GLY A 755 17.07 41.58 11.29
C GLY A 755 16.50 42.84 10.67
N ASN A 756 16.79 43.14 9.40
CA ASN A 756 16.21 44.29 8.69
C ASN A 756 14.78 43.99 8.25
N THR A 757 13.92 45.01 8.17
CA THR A 757 12.52 44.85 7.75
C THR A 757 12.40 44.36 6.31
N ALA A 758 11.68 43.26 6.09
CA ALA A 758 11.33 42.77 4.76
C ALA A 758 10.09 43.49 4.20
N THR A 759 10.03 43.65 2.87
CA THR A 759 8.86 44.21 2.18
C THR A 759 7.66 43.28 2.31
N VAL A 760 6.50 43.82 2.69
CA VAL A 760 5.24 43.05 2.77
C VAL A 760 4.40 43.34 1.54
N ALA A 761 4.02 42.29 0.81
CA ALA A 761 3.25 42.37 -0.43
C ALA A 761 2.07 41.37 -0.46
N GLY A 762 1.20 41.47 -1.46
CA GLY A 762 0.06 40.58 -1.66
C GLY A 762 -1.28 41.27 -1.43
N ILE A 763 -2.27 40.53 -0.92
CA ILE A 763 -3.66 41.00 -0.76
C ILE A 763 -4.16 40.88 0.68
N ALA A 764 -5.20 41.64 1.02
CA ALA A 764 -6.05 41.32 2.16
C ALA A 764 -6.70 39.95 1.93
N ALA A 765 -6.45 38.99 2.82
CA ALA A 765 -6.83 37.59 2.62
C ALA A 765 -8.09 37.25 3.41
N ASN A 766 -9.05 36.59 2.76
CA ASN A 766 -10.40 36.30 3.26
C ASN A 766 -11.23 37.55 3.63
N SER A 767 -10.88 38.74 3.14
CA SER A 767 -11.69 39.95 3.36
C SER A 767 -13.02 39.93 2.59
N ASP A 768 -13.17 38.99 1.65
CA ASP A 768 -14.41 38.68 0.93
C ASP A 768 -15.31 37.67 1.67
N ASN A 769 -14.87 37.16 2.84
CA ASN A 769 -15.54 36.12 3.62
C ASN A 769 -15.77 34.78 2.88
N SER A 770 -14.95 34.48 1.86
CA SER A 770 -15.06 33.25 1.07
C SER A 770 -14.72 31.97 1.85
N LYS A 771 -14.02 32.07 2.98
CA LYS A 771 -13.79 31.00 3.97
C LYS A 771 -14.50 31.36 5.28
N ALA A 772 -15.47 30.54 5.66
CA ALA A 772 -16.31 30.77 6.83
C ALA A 772 -16.63 29.44 7.53
N ILE A 773 -16.91 29.48 8.82
CA ILE A 773 -17.50 28.33 9.53
C ILE A 773 -18.93 28.64 9.94
N THR A 774 -19.80 27.63 9.88
CA THR A 774 -21.20 27.74 10.33
C THR A 774 -21.38 26.95 11.63
N VAL A 775 -22.04 27.54 12.62
CA VAL A 775 -22.31 26.88 13.90
C VAL A 775 -23.64 26.12 13.84
N THR A 776 -23.67 24.89 14.38
CA THR A 776 -24.90 24.11 14.62
C THR A 776 -24.98 23.64 16.07
N ASP A 777 -26.19 23.31 16.54
CA ASP A 777 -26.45 22.84 17.91
C ASP A 777 -26.12 21.35 18.10
N VAL A 778 -26.19 20.57 17.01
CA VAL A 778 -25.99 19.12 16.97
C VAL A 778 -25.62 18.67 15.55
N GLY A 779 -24.98 17.50 15.44
CA GLY A 779 -24.89 16.73 14.19
C GLY A 779 -26.22 16.15 13.72
N ASP A 780 -26.24 15.66 12.49
CA ASP A 780 -27.43 15.13 11.82
C ASP A 780 -27.23 13.65 11.46
N VAL A 781 -28.25 12.82 11.73
CA VAL A 781 -28.26 11.41 11.34
C VAL A 781 -29.24 11.18 10.18
N THR A 782 -28.74 10.67 9.06
CA THR A 782 -29.61 10.23 7.95
C THR A 782 -29.71 8.70 7.91
N VAL A 783 -30.89 8.20 7.53
CA VAL A 783 -31.17 6.76 7.38
C VAL A 783 -31.69 6.47 5.98
N VAL A 784 -31.10 5.46 5.33
CA VAL A 784 -31.58 4.93 4.04
C VAL A 784 -31.55 3.40 4.06
N VAL A 785 -32.32 2.77 3.17
CA VAL A 785 -32.19 1.34 2.91
C VAL A 785 -30.79 1.08 2.33
N ALA A 786 -30.09 0.07 2.84
CA ALA A 786 -28.80 -0.34 2.29
C ALA A 786 -29.01 -1.03 0.92
N PRO A 787 -28.01 -1.02 0.01
CA PRO A 787 -28.09 -1.76 -1.24
C PRO A 787 -28.46 -3.24 -1.04
N ASN A 788 -29.24 -3.78 -1.97
CA ASN A 788 -29.69 -5.17 -1.89
C ASN A 788 -28.51 -6.16 -2.00
N ASP A 789 -28.51 -7.14 -1.13
CA ASP A 789 -27.67 -8.34 -1.18
C ASP A 789 -28.54 -9.59 -1.02
N SER A 790 -27.92 -10.77 -1.06
CA SER A 790 -28.61 -12.07 -1.02
C SER A 790 -29.45 -12.35 0.24
N GLU A 791 -29.33 -11.51 1.27
CA GLU A 791 -30.14 -11.55 2.49
C GLU A 791 -31.13 -10.38 2.59
N SER A 792 -30.78 -9.19 2.08
CA SER A 792 -31.63 -7.98 2.18
C SER A 792 -32.58 -7.77 1.02
N GLU A 793 -32.36 -8.40 -0.14
CA GLU A 793 -33.28 -8.39 -1.29
C GLU A 793 -34.71 -8.87 -0.95
N ALA A 794 -35.71 -8.49 -1.74
CA ALA A 794 -37.06 -9.01 -1.59
C ALA A 794 -37.05 -10.54 -1.80
N GLY A 795 -37.71 -11.32 -0.92
CA GLY A 795 -37.44 -12.76 -0.88
C GLY A 795 -38.24 -13.61 0.09
N ILE A 796 -38.18 -14.93 -0.11
CA ILE A 796 -38.74 -15.93 0.80
C ILE A 796 -37.89 -16.07 2.07
N ILE A 797 -38.53 -16.01 3.22
CA ILE A 797 -37.98 -16.33 4.55
C ILE A 797 -38.75 -17.49 5.19
N LEU A 798 -38.11 -18.21 6.12
CA LEU A 798 -38.63 -19.48 6.63
C LEU A 798 -39.17 -19.37 8.05
N ALA A 799 -40.37 -19.90 8.28
CA ALA A 799 -41.00 -20.00 9.59
C ALA A 799 -40.10 -20.76 10.60
N GLY A 800 -40.11 -20.31 11.85
CA GLY A 800 -39.25 -20.86 12.90
C GLY A 800 -37.75 -20.68 12.62
N THR A 801 -37.35 -19.56 12.03
CA THR A 801 -35.93 -19.18 11.84
C THR A 801 -35.68 -17.73 12.25
N GLU A 802 -34.42 -17.39 12.48
CA GLU A 802 -34.00 -15.99 12.55
C GLU A 802 -33.55 -15.53 11.15
N SER A 803 -34.31 -14.63 10.52
CA SER A 803 -34.12 -14.20 9.13
C SER A 803 -33.90 -12.69 9.03
N VAL A 804 -33.04 -12.25 8.10
CA VAL A 804 -32.85 -10.81 7.80
C VAL A 804 -34.11 -10.25 7.15
N LEU A 805 -34.70 -9.23 7.77
CA LEU A 805 -35.85 -8.49 7.24
C LEU A 805 -35.40 -7.27 6.42
N GLY A 806 -34.31 -6.62 6.84
CA GLY A 806 -33.78 -5.45 6.14
C GLY A 806 -32.38 -5.07 6.61
N LYS A 807 -31.71 -4.24 5.82
CA LYS A 807 -30.42 -3.62 6.16
C LYS A 807 -30.55 -2.12 5.93
N PHE A 808 -30.18 -1.31 6.93
CA PHE A 808 -30.38 0.13 6.93
C PHE A 808 -29.05 0.84 7.18
N LYS A 809 -28.68 1.74 6.28
CA LYS A 809 -27.46 2.55 6.37
C LYS A 809 -27.78 3.84 7.11
N PHE A 810 -27.18 4.02 8.28
CA PHE A 810 -27.21 5.26 9.05
C PHE A 810 -25.91 6.04 8.77
N THR A 811 -25.98 7.35 8.62
CA THR A 811 -24.81 8.24 8.41
C THR A 811 -24.90 9.42 9.36
N ALA A 812 -23.83 9.67 10.13
CA ALA A 812 -23.72 10.85 10.98
C ALA A 812 -22.91 11.94 10.27
N THR A 813 -23.30 13.20 10.43
CA THR A 813 -22.56 14.36 9.90
C THR A 813 -22.28 15.39 10.99
N ASN A 814 -21.21 16.18 10.80
CA ASN A 814 -20.72 17.24 11.70
C ASN A 814 -20.13 16.76 13.04
N GLU A 815 -20.63 15.67 13.64
CA GLU A 815 -20.05 15.02 14.84
C GLU A 815 -20.36 13.51 14.93
N GLU A 816 -19.81 12.81 15.94
CA GLU A 816 -20.20 11.43 16.25
C GLU A 816 -21.58 11.42 16.93
N MET A 817 -22.49 10.59 16.41
CA MET A 817 -23.87 10.50 16.91
C MET A 817 -24.12 9.13 17.55
N THR A 818 -24.73 9.12 18.73
CA THR A 818 -25.09 7.88 19.45
C THR A 818 -26.59 7.65 19.38
N VAL A 819 -27.06 6.69 18.58
CA VAL A 819 -28.48 6.33 18.48
C VAL A 819 -28.91 5.62 19.76
N ASN A 820 -29.86 6.23 20.48
CA ASN A 820 -30.40 5.73 21.75
C ASN A 820 -31.80 5.16 21.58
N LYS A 821 -32.65 5.80 20.77
CA LYS A 821 -34.03 5.39 20.52
C LYS A 821 -34.34 5.34 19.04
N MET A 822 -35.16 4.38 18.64
CA MET A 822 -35.79 4.32 17.33
C MET A 822 -37.04 3.44 17.39
N GLN A 823 -37.95 3.64 16.45
CA GLN A 823 -39.07 2.74 16.24
C GLN A 823 -38.89 1.98 14.94
N ILE A 824 -39.22 0.69 14.97
CA ILE A 824 -39.26 -0.17 13.80
C ILE A 824 -40.70 -0.63 13.59
N LEU A 825 -41.21 -0.49 12.39
CA LEU A 825 -42.55 -0.95 12.02
C LEU A 825 -42.44 -2.28 11.27
N ILE A 826 -43.15 -3.30 11.76
CA ILE A 826 -43.26 -4.65 11.19
C ILE A 826 -44.72 -4.86 10.80
N VAL A 827 -45.01 -4.84 9.49
CA VAL A 827 -46.37 -4.87 8.93
C VAL A 827 -46.40 -5.55 7.56
N SER A 828 -47.58 -5.97 7.09
CA SER A 828 -47.74 -6.69 5.82
C SER A 828 -47.86 -5.82 4.57
N SER A 829 -47.49 -4.53 4.64
CA SER A 829 -47.52 -3.61 3.50
C SER A 829 -46.32 -2.67 3.50
N SER A 830 -45.94 -2.15 2.32
CA SER A 830 -44.84 -1.20 2.14
C SER A 830 -45.12 0.17 2.80
N SER A 831 -44.99 0.25 4.12
CA SER A 831 -45.24 1.45 4.91
C SER A 831 -44.22 1.64 6.03
N ALA A 832 -44.04 2.90 6.46
CA ALA A 832 -43.30 3.26 7.67
C ALA A 832 -44.18 3.95 8.74
N THR A 833 -45.50 4.01 8.53
CA THR A 833 -46.44 4.74 9.41
C THR A 833 -47.76 4.03 9.67
N ALA A 834 -48.22 3.14 8.78
CA ALA A 834 -49.51 2.45 8.92
C ALA A 834 -49.36 1.23 9.84
N THR A 835 -49.86 1.32 11.07
CA THR A 835 -49.83 0.24 12.07
C THR A 835 -50.82 -0.88 11.75
N SER A 836 -50.45 -2.13 12.07
CA SER A 836 -51.24 -3.34 11.77
C SER A 836 -50.83 -4.51 12.67
N SER A 837 -51.70 -5.51 12.85
CA SER A 837 -51.41 -6.76 13.57
C SER A 837 -50.97 -7.90 12.65
N ASN A 838 -51.23 -7.79 11.34
CA ASN A 838 -51.15 -8.87 10.34
C ASN A 838 -49.72 -9.30 9.93
N ALA A 839 -48.74 -9.05 10.78
CA ALA A 839 -47.33 -9.47 10.62
C ALA A 839 -46.67 -9.77 11.99
N THR A 840 -47.46 -9.75 13.08
CA THR A 840 -46.95 -9.74 14.47
C THR A 840 -46.87 -11.14 15.07
N ASP A 841 -47.66 -12.06 14.52
CA ASP A 841 -47.61 -13.51 14.69
C ASP A 841 -46.45 -14.12 13.90
N GLU A 842 -46.21 -13.65 12.67
CA GLU A 842 -45.06 -14.06 11.84
C GLU A 842 -43.74 -13.71 12.53
N VAL A 843 -43.62 -12.46 12.97
CA VAL A 843 -42.43 -11.91 13.61
C VAL A 843 -42.80 -11.31 14.97
N PRO A 844 -42.87 -12.11 16.04
CA PRO A 844 -43.15 -11.63 17.39
C PRO A 844 -41.97 -10.86 18.02
N THR A 845 -40.77 -10.96 17.47
CA THR A 845 -39.55 -10.35 18.03
C THR A 845 -38.54 -10.03 16.94
N VAL A 846 -37.86 -8.88 17.06
CA VAL A 846 -36.74 -8.49 16.20
C VAL A 846 -35.44 -8.34 16.97
N LYS A 847 -34.31 -8.55 16.29
CA LYS A 847 -32.96 -8.36 16.80
C LYS A 847 -32.16 -7.45 15.89
N LEU A 848 -31.25 -6.70 16.50
CA LEU A 848 -30.43 -5.68 15.85
C LEU A 848 -28.98 -6.15 15.80
N TYR A 849 -28.32 -5.94 14.67
CA TYR A 849 -26.93 -6.36 14.46
C TYR A 849 -26.11 -5.25 13.79
N ASP A 850 -24.85 -5.15 14.19
CA ASP A 850 -23.80 -4.34 13.57
C ASP A 850 -22.78 -5.30 12.94
N GLY A 851 -22.85 -5.45 11.62
CA GLY A 851 -22.23 -6.59 10.93
C GLY A 851 -22.80 -7.92 11.44
N THR A 852 -21.96 -8.74 12.06
CA THR A 852 -22.34 -10.03 12.68
C THR A 852 -22.58 -9.94 14.20
N THR A 853 -22.31 -8.79 14.82
CA THR A 853 -22.43 -8.62 16.29
C THR A 853 -23.83 -8.15 16.66
N GLN A 854 -24.54 -8.87 17.53
CA GLN A 854 -25.84 -8.40 18.03
C GLN A 854 -25.65 -7.17 18.93
N ILE A 855 -26.50 -6.16 18.76
CA ILE A 855 -26.51 -4.93 19.55
C ILE A 855 -27.88 -4.73 20.23
N GLY A 856 -27.91 -3.92 21.29
CA GLY A 856 -29.13 -3.74 22.09
C GLY A 856 -29.47 -4.97 22.93
N ASN A 857 -30.76 -5.28 23.06
CA ASN A 857 -31.22 -6.42 23.88
C ASN A 857 -30.84 -7.77 23.26
N ALA A 858 -30.14 -8.61 24.04
CA ALA A 858 -29.77 -9.97 23.66
C ALA A 858 -30.97 -10.87 23.35
N ALA A 859 -32.09 -10.70 24.07
CA ALA A 859 -33.34 -11.42 23.81
C ALA A 859 -34.09 -10.91 22.55
N GLY A 860 -33.70 -9.74 22.02
CA GLY A 860 -34.46 -9.00 21.01
C GLY A 860 -35.48 -8.04 21.61
N TYR A 861 -36.23 -7.37 20.74
CA TYR A 861 -37.28 -6.42 21.07
C TYR A 861 -38.62 -6.97 20.57
N PRO A 862 -39.67 -7.03 21.41
CA PRO A 862 -40.96 -7.57 21.00
C PRO A 862 -41.67 -6.64 20.02
N VAL A 863 -42.42 -7.23 19.08
CA VAL A 863 -43.36 -6.49 18.23
C VAL A 863 -44.68 -6.31 19.00
N THR A 864 -45.23 -5.10 18.99
CA THR A 864 -46.50 -4.81 19.65
C THR A 864 -47.65 -5.49 18.89
N ALA A 865 -48.35 -6.43 19.52
CA ALA A 865 -49.34 -7.29 18.82
C ALA A 865 -50.75 -6.68 18.63
N SER A 866 -51.07 -5.55 19.29
CA SER A 866 -52.42 -4.95 19.17
C SER A 866 -52.46 -3.47 19.58
N GLY A 867 -53.59 -2.82 19.31
CA GLY A 867 -53.83 -1.41 19.64
C GLY A 867 -53.25 -0.44 18.62
N ALA A 868 -53.24 0.86 18.95
CA ALA A 868 -52.83 1.91 18.01
C ALA A 868 -51.36 1.79 17.54
N SER A 869 -50.50 1.15 18.34
CA SER A 869 -49.08 0.89 18.04
C SER A 869 -48.82 -0.53 17.52
N SER A 870 -49.84 -1.24 17.03
CA SER A 870 -49.67 -2.59 16.48
C SER A 870 -48.61 -2.63 15.35
N GLY A 871 -47.73 -3.63 15.39
CA GLY A 871 -46.58 -3.75 14.49
C GLY A 871 -45.38 -2.88 14.88
N VAL A 872 -45.50 -1.98 15.87
CA VAL A 872 -44.37 -1.13 16.31
C VAL A 872 -43.50 -1.88 17.31
N VAL A 873 -42.19 -1.83 17.08
CA VAL A 873 -41.13 -2.19 18.01
C VAL A 873 -40.54 -0.91 18.58
N PHE A 874 -40.46 -0.83 19.91
CA PHE A 874 -39.82 0.27 20.61
C PHE A 874 -38.39 -0.13 21.01
N VAL A 875 -37.40 0.53 20.42
CA VAL A 875 -35.99 0.40 20.81
C VAL A 875 -35.64 1.59 21.69
N ASP A 876 -35.17 1.33 22.91
CA ASP A 876 -34.67 2.32 23.86
C ASP A 876 -33.34 1.83 24.47
N GLY A 877 -32.51 2.77 24.93
CA GLY A 877 -31.20 2.48 25.54
C GLY A 877 -30.19 1.80 24.61
N LEU A 878 -30.28 1.99 23.29
CA LEU A 878 -29.46 1.24 22.32
C LEU A 878 -27.96 1.57 22.40
N GLY A 879 -27.58 2.84 22.58
CA GLY A 879 -26.18 3.28 22.73
C GLY A 879 -25.31 3.06 21.48
N TRP A 880 -25.89 2.97 20.28
CA TRP A 880 -25.15 2.61 19.07
C TRP A 880 -24.50 3.82 18.41
N LYS A 881 -23.16 3.87 18.46
CA LYS A 881 -22.33 4.97 17.93
C LYS A 881 -22.13 4.87 16.42
N ILE A 882 -22.28 6.01 15.74
CA ILE A 882 -21.96 6.26 14.32
C ILE A 882 -20.90 7.39 14.30
N PRO A 883 -19.65 7.11 13.89
CA PRO A 883 -18.59 8.13 13.87
C PRO A 883 -18.90 9.31 12.94
N LYS A 884 -18.31 10.48 13.25
CA LYS A 884 -18.42 11.71 12.45
C LYS A 884 -18.12 11.45 10.97
N ASP A 885 -18.99 11.98 10.11
CA ASP A 885 -18.91 11.98 8.64
C ASP A 885 -18.72 10.57 8.03
N LEU A 886 -19.16 9.53 8.75
CA LEU A 886 -19.11 8.13 8.35
C LEU A 886 -20.48 7.46 8.48
N SER A 887 -20.59 6.28 7.88
CA SER A 887 -21.83 5.49 7.86
C SER A 887 -21.64 4.10 8.48
N LYS A 888 -22.71 3.55 9.04
CA LYS A 888 -22.79 2.16 9.51
C LYS A 888 -24.08 1.50 9.04
N THR A 889 -24.07 0.18 8.87
CA THR A 889 -25.23 -0.58 8.44
C THR A 889 -25.79 -1.40 9.59
N LEU A 890 -27.00 -1.03 10.02
CA LEU A 890 -27.82 -1.81 10.92
C LEU A 890 -28.43 -2.99 10.14
N VAL A 891 -28.19 -4.22 10.58
CA VAL A 891 -28.86 -5.41 10.05
C VAL A 891 -30.01 -5.76 11.00
N LEU A 892 -31.24 -5.75 10.47
CA LEU A 892 -32.45 -6.08 11.21
C LEU A 892 -32.85 -7.53 10.91
N LYS A 893 -32.98 -8.35 11.95
CA LYS A 893 -33.46 -9.72 11.84
C LYS A 893 -34.77 -9.91 12.60
N GLY A 894 -35.71 -10.64 12.02
CA GLY A 894 -36.89 -11.15 12.70
C GLY A 894 -36.62 -12.55 13.24
N VAL A 895 -37.10 -12.84 14.45
CA VAL A 895 -37.22 -14.20 14.98
C VAL A 895 -38.62 -14.68 14.65
N LEU A 896 -38.75 -15.55 13.65
CA LEU A 896 -40.05 -15.95 13.13
C LEU A 896 -40.69 -17.06 13.98
N SER A 897 -42.00 -16.96 14.17
CA SER A 897 -42.79 -18.08 14.70
C SER A 897 -42.77 -19.28 13.74
N THR A 898 -42.93 -20.49 14.26
CA THR A 898 -43.25 -21.66 13.43
C THR A 898 -44.72 -21.62 12.99
N ILE A 899 -45.08 -22.26 11.88
CA ILE A 899 -46.49 -22.42 11.46
C ILE A 899 -47.35 -22.99 12.61
N ALA A 900 -46.86 -24.02 13.31
CA ALA A 900 -47.54 -24.61 14.47
C ALA A 900 -47.67 -23.67 15.70
N ALA A 901 -47.06 -22.49 15.67
CA ALA A 901 -47.14 -21.45 16.69
C ALA A 901 -47.90 -20.19 16.21
N GLY A 902 -48.50 -20.23 15.00
CA GLY A 902 -49.38 -19.18 14.49
C GLY A 902 -48.85 -18.31 13.36
N ALA A 903 -47.65 -18.56 12.81
CA ALA A 903 -47.22 -17.88 11.58
C ALA A 903 -48.01 -18.40 10.37
N ASP A 904 -48.56 -17.49 9.58
CA ASP A 904 -49.28 -17.83 8.35
C ASP A 904 -48.32 -18.07 7.17
N THR A 905 -48.66 -19.07 6.34
CA THR A 905 -48.00 -19.29 5.05
C THR A 905 -48.45 -18.21 4.06
N ALA A 906 -47.57 -17.81 3.13
CA ALA A 906 -47.79 -16.73 2.17
C ALA A 906 -47.94 -15.31 2.79
N ALA A 907 -47.70 -15.12 4.09
CA ALA A 907 -47.76 -13.82 4.74
C ALA A 907 -46.61 -12.89 4.29
N SER A 908 -46.94 -11.69 3.79
CA SER A 908 -45.96 -10.64 3.51
C SER A 908 -45.55 -9.91 4.79
N VAL A 909 -44.25 -9.61 4.92
CA VAL A 909 -43.65 -8.86 6.02
C VAL A 909 -42.72 -7.79 5.45
N TYR A 910 -42.98 -6.55 5.79
CA TYR A 910 -42.10 -5.40 5.57
C TYR A 910 -41.57 -4.94 6.93
N ALA A 911 -40.31 -4.53 6.94
CA ALA A 911 -39.70 -3.92 8.11
C ALA A 911 -39.17 -2.52 7.76
N SER A 912 -39.54 -1.51 8.56
CA SER A 912 -39.22 -0.11 8.27
C SER A 912 -38.66 0.60 9.49
N ILE A 913 -37.60 1.39 9.32
CA ILE A 913 -37.20 2.37 10.34
C ILE A 913 -38.12 3.59 10.19
N THR A 914 -38.87 3.92 11.24
CA THR A 914 -39.83 5.04 11.17
C THR A 914 -39.15 6.36 11.56
N ALA A 915 -39.74 7.48 11.15
CA ALA A 915 -39.33 8.82 11.61
C ALA A 915 -39.79 9.12 13.07
N ALA A 916 -40.69 8.31 13.62
CA ALA A 916 -41.29 8.55 14.94
C ALA A 916 -40.41 7.97 16.06
N GLY A 917 -40.27 8.73 17.15
CA GLY A 917 -39.55 8.28 18.35
C GLY A 917 -38.05 8.01 18.14
N PHE A 918 -37.45 8.57 17.09
CA PHE A 918 -36.00 8.56 16.93
C PHE A 918 -35.34 9.50 17.94
N GLU A 919 -34.21 9.07 18.49
CA GLU A 919 -33.34 9.89 19.32
C GLU A 919 -31.88 9.46 19.12
N SER A 920 -31.04 10.39 18.68
CA SER A 920 -29.59 10.23 18.75
C SER A 920 -28.94 11.41 19.46
N GLN A 921 -27.86 11.12 20.21
CA GLN A 921 -27.17 12.05 21.08
C GLN A 921 -25.82 12.44 20.46
N GLY A 922 -25.65 13.72 20.17
CA GLY A 922 -24.36 14.35 19.89
C GLY A 922 -23.67 14.84 21.16
N ALA A 923 -22.65 15.68 21.06
CA ALA A 923 -21.91 16.21 22.20
C ALA A 923 -22.72 17.21 23.03
N THR A 924 -23.50 18.08 22.39
CA THR A 924 -24.19 19.22 23.04
C THR A 924 -25.71 19.13 23.06
N ALA A 925 -26.32 18.43 22.09
CA ALA A 925 -27.77 18.29 22.00
C ALA A 925 -28.16 16.96 21.34
N LYS A 926 -29.46 16.76 21.13
CA LYS A 926 -30.04 15.57 20.52
C LYS A 926 -30.54 15.89 19.11
N ASP A 927 -30.29 14.98 18.19
CA ASP A 927 -31.04 14.88 16.95
C ASP A 927 -32.25 13.96 17.17
N LEU A 928 -33.41 14.45 16.76
CA LEU A 928 -34.73 13.85 16.99
C LEU A 928 -35.48 13.58 15.67
N ALA A 929 -34.85 13.80 14.51
CA ALA A 929 -35.51 13.77 13.22
C ALA A 929 -34.72 12.93 12.21
N ILE A 930 -35.38 11.93 11.62
CA ILE A 930 -34.87 11.20 10.46
C ILE A 930 -35.94 11.09 9.38
N THR A 931 -35.51 10.92 8.14
CA THR A 931 -36.42 10.41 7.10
C THR A 931 -36.59 8.91 7.29
N ALA A 932 -37.82 8.42 7.22
CA ALA A 932 -38.12 7.00 7.36
C ALA A 932 -37.56 6.16 6.19
N ALA A 933 -37.17 4.91 6.46
CA ALA A 933 -36.64 3.98 5.47
C ALA A 933 -37.44 2.68 5.48
N ILE A 934 -38.03 2.31 4.34
CA ILE A 934 -38.89 1.11 4.17
C ILE A 934 -38.06 -0.02 3.57
N GLY A 935 -37.95 -1.15 4.27
CA GLY A 935 -37.26 -2.34 3.78
C GLY A 935 -38.01 -3.08 2.67
N ASN A 936 -37.33 -4.03 2.03
CA ASN A 936 -37.93 -4.88 1.00
C ASN A 936 -38.93 -5.89 1.60
N GLU A 937 -39.86 -6.34 0.76
CA GLU A 937 -40.82 -7.39 1.12
C GLU A 937 -40.16 -8.73 1.40
N LYS A 938 -40.59 -9.37 2.49
CA LYS A 938 -40.32 -10.78 2.77
C LYS A 938 -41.61 -11.58 2.76
N ILE A 939 -41.60 -12.80 2.26
CA ILE A 939 -42.77 -13.70 2.31
C ILE A 939 -42.43 -14.91 3.18
N VAL A 940 -43.30 -15.23 4.13
CA VAL A 940 -43.14 -16.32 5.10
C VAL A 940 -43.67 -17.64 4.54
N TYR A 941 -42.83 -18.67 4.58
CA TYR A 941 -43.18 -20.05 4.22
C TYR A 941 -42.57 -21.06 5.20
N LYS A 942 -43.13 -22.27 5.31
CA LYS A 942 -42.57 -23.36 6.14
C LYS A 942 -41.25 -23.91 5.58
N THR A 943 -41.19 -24.03 4.26
CA THR A 943 -40.05 -24.47 3.45
C THR A 943 -40.08 -23.72 2.12
N LYS A 944 -39.11 -23.92 1.24
CA LYS A 944 -39.06 -23.25 -0.06
C LYS A 944 -38.40 -24.11 -1.15
N PRO A 945 -38.85 -24.00 -2.41
CA PRO A 945 -38.11 -24.49 -3.55
C PRO A 945 -36.90 -23.58 -3.81
N THR A 946 -35.78 -24.19 -4.20
CA THR A 946 -34.71 -23.49 -4.93
C THR A 946 -34.58 -24.13 -6.30
N ILE A 947 -34.71 -23.32 -7.35
CA ILE A 947 -34.59 -23.78 -8.74
C ILE A 947 -33.18 -23.49 -9.25
N THR A 948 -32.61 -24.44 -10.00
CA THR A 948 -31.33 -24.26 -10.70
C THR A 948 -31.36 -24.98 -12.05
N LEU A 949 -30.45 -24.64 -12.96
CA LEU A 949 -30.32 -25.30 -14.26
C LEU A 949 -29.09 -26.22 -14.28
N PRO A 950 -29.25 -27.54 -14.16
CA PRO A 950 -28.14 -28.50 -14.29
C PRO A 950 -27.67 -28.59 -15.75
N THR A 951 -26.75 -29.51 -16.05
CA THR A 951 -26.24 -29.74 -17.41
C THR A 951 -27.39 -30.07 -18.38
N GLN A 952 -27.62 -29.17 -19.33
CA GLN A 952 -28.70 -29.23 -20.32
C GLN A 952 -28.58 -30.43 -21.25
N PRO A 953 -29.67 -30.86 -21.93
CA PRO A 953 -29.61 -31.92 -22.92
C PRO A 953 -28.65 -31.57 -24.06
N GLY A 954 -27.87 -32.56 -24.53
CA GLY A 954 -26.94 -32.41 -25.66
C GLY A 954 -27.58 -32.62 -27.04
N ASN A 955 -28.92 -32.66 -27.09
CA ASN A 955 -29.68 -32.99 -28.29
C ASN A 955 -29.65 -31.83 -29.29
N LYS A 956 -29.59 -32.15 -30.59
CA LYS A 956 -29.84 -31.20 -31.67
C LYS A 956 -31.35 -31.01 -31.86
N LEU A 957 -31.75 -29.83 -32.32
CA LEU A 957 -33.14 -29.55 -32.69
C LEU A 957 -33.50 -30.39 -33.93
N GLY A 958 -34.32 -31.42 -33.74
CA GLY A 958 -34.79 -32.31 -34.81
C GLY A 958 -36.28 -32.12 -35.09
N SER A 959 -36.79 -32.74 -36.16
CA SER A 959 -38.24 -32.88 -36.33
C SER A 959 -38.75 -34.02 -35.43
N GLY A 960 -39.92 -33.80 -34.81
CA GLY A 960 -40.43 -34.67 -33.75
C GLY A 960 -39.98 -34.20 -32.36
N GLU A 961 -40.04 -35.09 -31.39
CA GLU A 961 -39.73 -34.83 -29.99
C GLU A 961 -38.23 -34.58 -29.76
N THR A 962 -37.90 -33.47 -29.11
CA THR A 962 -36.54 -33.09 -28.72
C THR A 962 -36.52 -32.62 -27.26
N PRO A 963 -35.60 -33.11 -26.42
CA PRO A 963 -35.32 -32.53 -25.10
C PRO A 963 -34.79 -31.08 -25.21
N VAL A 964 -35.44 -30.14 -24.53
CA VAL A 964 -35.19 -28.68 -24.69
C VAL A 964 -34.57 -27.99 -23.49
N LEU A 965 -34.89 -28.44 -22.28
CA LEU A 965 -34.48 -27.78 -21.05
C LEU A 965 -34.40 -28.82 -19.92
N ARG A 966 -33.37 -28.71 -19.09
CA ARG A 966 -33.31 -29.38 -17.79
C ARG A 966 -33.32 -28.37 -16.66
N PHE A 967 -34.10 -28.65 -15.63
CA PHE A 967 -34.16 -27.86 -14.40
C PHE A 967 -34.11 -28.78 -13.19
N ARG A 968 -33.58 -28.25 -12.09
CA ARG A 968 -33.56 -28.89 -10.78
C ARG A 968 -34.48 -28.12 -9.86
N ILE A 969 -35.31 -28.81 -9.09
CA ILE A 969 -35.97 -28.25 -7.91
C ILE A 969 -35.37 -28.95 -6.68
N ALA A 970 -34.94 -28.16 -5.71
CA ALA A 970 -34.48 -28.62 -4.40
C ALA A 970 -35.41 -28.10 -3.30
N ALA A 971 -35.75 -28.96 -2.33
CA ALA A 971 -36.48 -28.58 -1.13
C ALA A 971 -35.50 -28.09 -0.04
N ASP A 972 -35.92 -27.13 0.78
CA ASP A 972 -35.19 -26.79 2.00
C ASP A 972 -35.22 -27.97 3.00
N ALA A 973 -34.30 -28.00 3.96
CA ALA A 973 -34.23 -29.05 4.97
C ALA A 973 -35.35 -28.99 6.01
N LYS A 974 -36.16 -27.92 6.00
CA LYS A 974 -37.27 -27.68 6.94
C LYS A 974 -38.50 -28.57 6.74
N GLU A 975 -38.90 -28.79 5.49
CA GLU A 975 -40.08 -29.60 5.12
C GLU A 975 -40.02 -29.95 3.63
N ASP A 976 -40.71 -31.01 3.23
CA ASP A 976 -40.93 -31.41 1.84
C ASP A 976 -41.50 -30.26 0.98
N VAL A 977 -41.16 -30.22 -0.32
CA VAL A 977 -41.76 -29.31 -1.30
C VAL A 977 -42.55 -30.11 -2.34
N SER A 978 -43.83 -29.80 -2.49
CA SER A 978 -44.69 -30.37 -3.54
C SER A 978 -44.84 -29.38 -4.69
N TRP A 979 -44.86 -29.81 -5.95
CA TRP A 979 -45.12 -28.92 -7.10
C TRP A 979 -46.04 -29.57 -8.14
N LYS A 980 -46.72 -28.73 -8.93
CA LYS A 980 -47.88 -29.16 -9.73
C LYS A 980 -47.98 -28.50 -11.11
N LYS A 981 -47.44 -27.28 -11.29
CA LYS A 981 -47.32 -26.62 -12.60
C LYS A 981 -45.97 -25.95 -12.76
N ILE A 982 -45.47 -25.97 -13.99
CA ILE A 982 -44.34 -25.15 -14.43
C ILE A 982 -44.55 -24.65 -15.86
N SER A 983 -44.14 -23.42 -16.13
CA SER A 983 -44.25 -22.77 -17.43
C SER A 983 -42.88 -22.39 -18.00
N LEU A 984 -42.74 -22.55 -19.31
CA LEU A 984 -41.55 -22.22 -20.09
C LEU A 984 -41.87 -21.10 -21.07
N LYS A 985 -40.97 -20.14 -21.23
CA LYS A 985 -40.97 -19.21 -22.37
C LYS A 985 -40.13 -19.82 -23.49
N VAL A 986 -40.69 -19.83 -24.70
CA VAL A 986 -40.13 -20.44 -25.90
C VAL A 986 -40.09 -19.41 -27.03
N SER A 987 -38.91 -19.19 -27.62
CA SER A 987 -38.77 -18.37 -28.84
C SER A 987 -38.15 -19.22 -29.95
N MET A 988 -38.81 -19.25 -31.11
CA MET A 988 -38.42 -20.13 -32.23
C MET A 988 -37.83 -19.33 -33.39
N THR A 989 -36.81 -19.86 -34.05
CA THR A 989 -36.21 -19.33 -35.28
C THR A 989 -35.99 -20.48 -36.26
N GLY A 990 -36.40 -20.33 -37.52
CA GLY A 990 -36.21 -21.35 -38.56
C GLY A 990 -36.86 -22.72 -38.31
N ALA A 991 -37.77 -22.81 -37.34
CA ALA A 991 -38.54 -24.00 -36.99
C ALA A 991 -39.90 -23.60 -36.40
N THR A 992 -40.85 -24.53 -36.39
CA THR A 992 -42.16 -24.40 -35.72
C THR A 992 -42.21 -25.39 -34.56
N MET A 993 -42.47 -24.91 -33.34
CA MET A 993 -42.91 -25.77 -32.24
C MET A 993 -44.36 -26.15 -32.50
N SER A 994 -44.66 -27.45 -32.43
CA SER A 994 -46.03 -27.96 -32.51
C SER A 994 -46.87 -27.42 -31.34
N ALA A 995 -48.18 -27.32 -31.52
CA ALA A 995 -49.08 -27.14 -30.40
C ALA A 995 -48.88 -28.29 -29.41
N VAL A 996 -48.75 -28.00 -28.12
CA VAL A 996 -48.60 -29.06 -27.12
C VAL A 996 -49.94 -29.75 -26.89
N ASP A 997 -49.90 -31.07 -26.76
CA ASP A 997 -51.06 -31.90 -26.43
C ASP A 997 -50.66 -32.91 -25.36
N ALA A 998 -51.41 -32.95 -24.27
CA ALA A 998 -51.29 -33.90 -23.18
C ALA A 998 -52.58 -33.96 -22.35
N ALA A 999 -53.02 -35.19 -22.07
CA ALA A 999 -54.08 -35.52 -21.11
C ALA A 999 -53.66 -36.77 -20.29
N PRO A 1000 -54.25 -37.05 -19.12
CA PRO A 1000 -53.84 -38.16 -18.27
C PRO A 1000 -53.80 -39.48 -19.04
N SER A 1001 -52.71 -40.25 -18.89
CA SER A 1001 -52.49 -41.55 -19.55
C SER A 1001 -52.44 -41.56 -21.09
N THR A 1002 -52.46 -40.40 -21.76
CA THR A 1002 -52.29 -40.32 -23.23
C THR A 1002 -50.82 -40.22 -23.65
N THR A 1003 -50.50 -40.69 -24.86
CA THR A 1003 -49.19 -40.44 -25.48
C THR A 1003 -49.16 -39.06 -26.15
N GLY A 1004 -49.22 -38.01 -25.32
CA GLY A 1004 -49.07 -36.62 -25.75
C GLY A 1004 -47.70 -36.32 -26.38
N ASN A 1005 -47.57 -35.14 -26.99
CA ASN A 1005 -46.36 -34.73 -27.73
C ASN A 1005 -45.37 -33.87 -26.91
N VAL A 1006 -45.63 -33.74 -25.60
CA VAL A 1006 -44.82 -33.06 -24.60
C VAL A 1006 -44.58 -33.99 -23.41
N LYS A 1007 -43.40 -33.92 -22.82
CA LYS A 1007 -43.01 -34.74 -21.64
C LYS A 1007 -42.23 -33.91 -20.63
N ILE A 1008 -42.45 -34.21 -19.36
CA ILE A 1008 -41.50 -33.92 -18.27
C ILE A 1008 -40.99 -35.25 -17.76
N LYS A 1009 -39.69 -35.49 -17.85
CA LYS A 1009 -39.04 -36.69 -17.34
C LYS A 1009 -38.27 -36.38 -16.07
N GLU A 1010 -38.60 -37.06 -14.98
CA GLU A 1010 -37.83 -37.03 -13.73
C GLU A 1010 -36.61 -37.95 -13.88
N LEU A 1011 -35.42 -37.48 -13.47
CA LEU A 1011 -34.13 -38.11 -13.80
C LEU A 1011 -33.37 -38.67 -12.58
N THR A 1012 -33.79 -38.37 -11.36
CA THR A 1012 -33.03 -38.63 -10.12
C THR A 1012 -33.45 -39.92 -9.42
N VAL A 1013 -34.76 -40.24 -9.39
CA VAL A 1013 -35.30 -41.35 -8.58
C VAL A 1013 -36.05 -42.38 -9.43
N THR A 1014 -37.02 -41.95 -10.22
CA THR A 1014 -37.87 -42.80 -11.05
C THR A 1014 -37.27 -43.03 -12.44
N ASN A 1015 -36.50 -42.07 -12.97
CA ASN A 1015 -36.03 -42.05 -14.36
C ASN A 1015 -37.21 -42.18 -15.38
N GLY A 1016 -38.41 -41.72 -14.99
CA GLY A 1016 -39.67 -41.90 -15.71
C GLY A 1016 -40.32 -40.59 -16.12
N ASN A 1017 -41.32 -40.67 -17.00
CA ASN A 1017 -42.13 -39.51 -17.38
C ASN A 1017 -43.18 -39.25 -16.29
N LEU A 1018 -43.31 -38.00 -15.86
CA LEU A 1018 -44.41 -37.56 -15.01
C LEU A 1018 -45.72 -37.56 -15.81
N ASN A 1019 -46.84 -37.87 -15.15
CA ASN A 1019 -48.16 -37.86 -15.78
C ASN A 1019 -48.69 -36.42 -15.83
N ILE A 1020 -48.97 -35.91 -17.02
CA ILE A 1020 -49.46 -34.54 -17.27
C ILE A 1020 -50.98 -34.60 -17.47
N VAL A 1021 -51.74 -33.78 -16.75
CA VAL A 1021 -53.21 -33.67 -16.91
C VAL A 1021 -53.61 -32.68 -17.99
N SER A 1022 -52.86 -31.58 -18.11
CA SER A 1022 -53.10 -30.55 -19.11
C SER A 1022 -51.78 -29.92 -19.54
N ALA A 1023 -51.68 -29.63 -20.84
CA ALA A 1023 -50.61 -28.81 -21.41
C ALA A 1023 -51.21 -27.75 -22.33
N TYR A 1024 -50.69 -26.53 -22.23
CA TYR A 1024 -51.10 -25.38 -23.03
C TYR A 1024 -49.87 -24.75 -23.72
N SER A 1025 -50.06 -24.23 -24.92
CA SER A 1025 -49.05 -23.45 -25.63
C SER A 1025 -49.68 -22.24 -26.32
N SER A 1026 -49.15 -21.04 -26.09
CA SER A 1026 -49.78 -19.82 -26.60
C SER A 1026 -48.79 -18.67 -26.82
N PRO A 1027 -49.05 -17.72 -27.74
CA PRO A 1027 -48.28 -16.48 -27.82
C PRO A 1027 -48.42 -15.59 -26.57
N GLY A 1028 -49.52 -15.72 -25.82
CA GLY A 1028 -49.76 -15.02 -24.55
C GLY A 1028 -49.37 -15.86 -23.33
N THR A 1029 -49.15 -15.20 -22.20
CA THR A 1029 -48.76 -15.83 -20.91
C THR A 1029 -49.94 -16.49 -20.19
N ALA A 1030 -51.12 -15.85 -20.21
CA ALA A 1030 -52.37 -16.40 -19.70
C ALA A 1030 -53.23 -16.95 -20.85
N SER A 1031 -53.33 -18.28 -20.97
CA SER A 1031 -54.03 -18.93 -22.08
C SER A 1031 -54.15 -20.45 -21.90
N SER A 1032 -55.39 -20.96 -21.88
CA SER A 1032 -55.73 -22.39 -21.96
C SER A 1032 -55.74 -22.96 -23.39
N SER A 1033 -55.04 -22.33 -24.34
CA SER A 1033 -55.00 -22.74 -25.76
C SER A 1033 -53.83 -23.68 -26.09
N GLN A 1034 -53.97 -24.41 -27.20
CA GLN A 1034 -52.92 -25.27 -27.77
C GLN A 1034 -52.54 -24.77 -29.17
N ASN A 1035 -51.70 -23.75 -29.21
CA ASN A 1035 -51.25 -23.06 -30.43
C ASN A 1035 -49.81 -23.46 -30.80
N THR A 1036 -49.54 -23.58 -32.10
CA THR A 1036 -48.17 -23.73 -32.64
C THR A 1036 -47.38 -22.44 -32.48
N ILE A 1037 -46.10 -22.51 -32.08
CA ILE A 1037 -45.20 -21.35 -32.04
C ILE A 1037 -44.28 -21.37 -33.25
N VAL A 1038 -44.53 -20.47 -34.21
CA VAL A 1038 -43.82 -20.42 -35.49
C VAL A 1038 -42.48 -19.68 -35.41
N GLY A 1039 -41.59 -19.92 -36.38
CA GLY A 1039 -40.30 -19.24 -36.47
C GLY A 1039 -40.47 -17.71 -36.56
N GLY A 1040 -39.66 -16.97 -35.79
CA GLY A 1040 -39.78 -15.53 -35.60
C GLY A 1040 -40.72 -15.12 -34.46
N SER A 1041 -41.44 -16.07 -33.83
CA SER A 1041 -42.36 -15.80 -32.72
C SER A 1041 -41.84 -16.28 -31.37
N THR A 1042 -42.40 -15.70 -30.31
CA THR A 1042 -42.27 -16.15 -28.92
C THR A 1042 -43.63 -16.61 -28.44
N GLY A 1043 -43.64 -17.62 -27.57
CA GLY A 1043 -44.81 -18.05 -26.82
C GLY A 1043 -44.41 -18.70 -25.50
N TYR A 1044 -45.40 -19.26 -24.83
CA TYR A 1044 -45.30 -19.84 -23.51
C TYR A 1044 -45.90 -21.25 -23.53
N VAL A 1045 -45.31 -22.16 -22.78
CA VAL A 1045 -45.75 -23.55 -22.63
C VAL A 1045 -45.97 -23.83 -21.16
N SER A 1046 -47.21 -24.09 -20.76
CA SER A 1046 -47.60 -24.36 -19.37
C SER A 1046 -47.97 -25.83 -19.21
N LEU A 1047 -47.35 -26.51 -18.23
CA LEU A 1047 -47.47 -27.96 -18.02
C LEU A 1047 -47.97 -28.24 -16.61
N ILE A 1048 -49.11 -28.95 -16.51
CA ILE A 1048 -49.79 -29.25 -15.24
C ILE A 1048 -49.77 -30.76 -15.00
N LEU A 1049 -49.27 -31.19 -13.84
CA LEU A 1049 -49.18 -32.60 -13.46
C LEU A 1049 -50.54 -33.16 -13.02
N ASN A 1050 -50.81 -34.42 -13.32
CA ASN A 1050 -52.01 -35.13 -12.87
C ASN A 1050 -52.05 -35.28 -11.35
N SER A 1051 -50.90 -35.44 -10.73
CA SER A 1051 -50.73 -35.48 -9.27
C SER A 1051 -49.50 -34.65 -8.91
N ALA A 1052 -49.52 -33.99 -7.76
CA ALA A 1052 -48.36 -33.27 -7.25
C ALA A 1052 -47.11 -34.16 -7.18
N GLU A 1053 -45.95 -33.61 -7.58
CA GLU A 1053 -44.64 -34.25 -7.43
C GLU A 1053 -43.96 -33.71 -6.17
N THR A 1054 -43.68 -34.60 -5.21
CA THR A 1054 -43.15 -34.24 -3.89
C THR A 1054 -41.65 -34.54 -3.77
N ILE A 1055 -40.91 -33.53 -3.34
CA ILE A 1055 -39.47 -33.55 -3.13
C ILE A 1055 -39.22 -33.51 -1.62
N ALA A 1056 -38.67 -34.61 -1.10
CA ALA A 1056 -38.38 -34.75 0.33
C ALA A 1056 -37.48 -33.63 0.87
N ALA A 1057 -37.67 -33.24 2.13
CA ALA A 1057 -36.91 -32.20 2.80
C ALA A 1057 -35.38 -32.37 2.62
N GLY A 1058 -34.70 -31.31 2.18
CA GLY A 1058 -33.26 -31.30 1.89
C GLY A 1058 -32.82 -32.12 0.67
N ALA A 1059 -33.74 -32.76 -0.06
CA ALA A 1059 -33.46 -33.47 -1.30
C ALA A 1059 -33.69 -32.59 -2.54
N TYR A 1060 -33.33 -33.13 -3.71
CA TYR A 1060 -33.62 -32.51 -5.00
C TYR A 1060 -34.14 -33.53 -6.01
N ARG A 1061 -34.68 -33.00 -7.11
CA ARG A 1061 -35.04 -33.74 -8.33
C ARG A 1061 -34.59 -32.94 -9.56
N ASP A 1062 -33.97 -33.63 -10.49
CA ASP A 1062 -33.67 -33.14 -11.85
C ASP A 1062 -34.78 -33.57 -12.81
N TYR A 1063 -35.25 -32.64 -13.63
CA TYR A 1063 -36.29 -32.84 -14.63
C TYR A 1063 -35.81 -32.43 -16.02
N GLU A 1064 -36.29 -33.12 -17.06
CA GLU A 1064 -36.04 -32.83 -18.48
C GLU A 1064 -37.36 -32.62 -19.22
N VAL A 1065 -37.52 -31.45 -19.84
CA VAL A 1065 -38.67 -31.13 -20.69
C VAL A 1065 -38.36 -31.49 -22.13
N SER A 1066 -39.27 -32.20 -22.81
CA SER A 1066 -39.20 -32.48 -24.24
C SER A 1066 -40.42 -31.92 -24.97
N LEU A 1067 -40.19 -31.28 -26.12
CA LEU A 1067 -41.19 -30.64 -26.97
C LEU A 1067 -41.06 -31.13 -28.42
N SER A 1068 -42.14 -31.03 -29.21
CA SER A 1068 -42.19 -31.53 -30.58
C SER A 1068 -42.08 -30.43 -31.65
N PHE A 1069 -41.23 -30.62 -32.65
CA PHE A 1069 -40.92 -29.61 -33.68
C PHE A 1069 -41.16 -30.07 -35.13
N VAL A 1070 -41.57 -29.14 -35.98
CA VAL A 1070 -41.83 -29.31 -37.42
C VAL A 1070 -41.30 -28.10 -38.21
N ASN A 1071 -41.32 -28.17 -39.54
CA ASN A 1071 -40.90 -27.07 -40.44
C ASN A 1071 -39.48 -26.52 -40.19
N LEU A 1072 -38.52 -27.38 -39.83
CA LEU A 1072 -37.13 -26.96 -39.63
C LEU A 1072 -36.48 -26.62 -40.98
N VAL A 1073 -35.81 -25.47 -41.06
CA VAL A 1073 -34.94 -25.15 -42.20
C VAL A 1073 -33.70 -26.05 -42.20
N SER A 1074 -33.24 -26.44 -43.39
CA SER A 1074 -32.13 -27.40 -43.56
C SER A 1074 -30.74 -26.80 -43.35
N THR A 1075 -30.62 -25.47 -43.25
CA THR A 1075 -29.35 -24.77 -42.97
C THR A 1075 -28.90 -25.08 -41.54
N VAL A 1076 -27.67 -25.58 -41.38
CA VAL A 1076 -27.04 -25.82 -40.07
C VAL A 1076 -26.95 -24.50 -39.28
N GLY A 1077 -27.44 -24.48 -38.04
CA GLY A 1077 -27.55 -23.27 -37.23
C GLY A 1077 -28.69 -22.32 -37.66
N GLY A 1078 -29.39 -22.61 -38.77
CA GLY A 1078 -30.51 -21.82 -39.27
C GLY A 1078 -31.82 -22.10 -38.55
N ALA A 1079 -31.94 -23.25 -37.88
CA ALA A 1079 -33.06 -23.55 -37.00
C ALA A 1079 -32.58 -23.63 -35.55
N TYR A 1080 -33.22 -22.87 -34.66
CA TYR A 1080 -33.00 -22.96 -33.22
C TYR A 1080 -34.23 -22.54 -32.43
N GLY A 1081 -34.40 -23.13 -31.25
CA GLY A 1081 -35.30 -22.68 -30.21
C GLY A 1081 -34.51 -22.16 -29.03
N THR A 1082 -35.06 -21.18 -28.31
CA THR A 1082 -34.53 -20.75 -27.01
C THR A 1082 -35.58 -20.93 -25.93
N PHE A 1083 -35.18 -21.49 -24.80
CA PHE A 1083 -36.05 -22.00 -23.74
C PHE A 1083 -35.57 -21.45 -22.39
N GLN A 1084 -36.50 -21.00 -21.55
CA GLN A 1084 -36.26 -20.61 -20.16
C GLN A 1084 -37.49 -20.94 -19.33
N LEU A 1085 -37.32 -21.20 -18.04
CA LEU A 1085 -38.45 -21.19 -17.11
C LEU A 1085 -38.99 -19.76 -17.01
N HIS A 1086 -40.32 -19.63 -17.00
CA HIS A 1086 -40.99 -18.35 -16.93
C HIS A 1086 -41.30 -17.94 -15.48
N LEU A 1087 -41.49 -16.65 -15.29
CA LEU A 1087 -42.08 -16.01 -14.13
C LEU A 1087 -42.82 -14.78 -14.67
N GLN A 1088 -44.07 -14.61 -14.26
CA GLN A 1088 -44.92 -13.46 -14.57
C GLN A 1088 -45.56 -12.85 -13.31
N GLU A 1089 -45.49 -13.57 -12.20
CA GLU A 1089 -46.07 -13.25 -10.91
C GLU A 1089 -45.46 -11.97 -10.35
N THR A 1090 -46.29 -10.94 -10.22
CA THR A 1090 -45.97 -9.66 -9.57
C THR A 1090 -46.52 -9.60 -8.15
N ASP A 1091 -47.63 -10.29 -7.88
CA ASP A 1091 -48.26 -10.39 -6.56
C ASP A 1091 -48.20 -11.81 -5.98
N ASN A 1092 -48.40 -11.93 -4.67
CA ASN A 1092 -48.42 -13.24 -4.01
C ASN A 1092 -49.81 -13.87 -4.11
N ALA A 1093 -49.88 -15.19 -4.30
CA ALA A 1093 -51.14 -15.90 -4.25
C ALA A 1093 -51.67 -15.95 -2.81
N ALA A 1094 -52.99 -15.78 -2.64
CA ALA A 1094 -53.63 -16.05 -1.37
C ALA A 1094 -53.58 -17.56 -1.05
N ALA A 1095 -53.30 -17.89 0.21
CA ALA A 1095 -53.25 -19.28 0.68
C ALA A 1095 -54.56 -20.02 0.33
N SER A 1096 -54.45 -20.99 -0.58
CA SER A 1096 -55.59 -21.69 -1.17
C SER A 1096 -55.16 -23.07 -1.66
N GLY A 1097 -56.13 -23.89 -2.09
CA GLY A 1097 -55.83 -25.15 -2.79
C GLY A 1097 -55.22 -24.88 -4.17
N TRP A 1098 -54.54 -25.86 -4.75
CA TRP A 1098 -53.88 -25.77 -6.06
C TRP A 1098 -54.77 -25.10 -7.13
N SER A 1099 -56.06 -25.46 -7.21
CA SER A 1099 -56.99 -24.92 -8.20
C SER A 1099 -57.42 -23.48 -7.96
N GLY A 1100 -57.28 -22.98 -6.73
CA GLY A 1100 -57.47 -21.57 -6.38
C GLY A 1100 -56.28 -20.72 -6.84
N VAL A 1101 -55.06 -21.22 -6.63
CA VAL A 1101 -53.82 -20.60 -7.12
C VAL A 1101 -53.75 -20.60 -8.65
N GLU A 1102 -54.23 -21.66 -9.32
CA GLU A 1102 -54.25 -21.76 -10.79
C GLU A 1102 -55.35 -20.92 -11.47
N GLY A 1103 -56.35 -20.43 -10.72
CA GLY A 1103 -57.33 -19.48 -11.24
C GLY A 1103 -58.29 -20.03 -12.31
N ILE A 1104 -58.88 -21.22 -12.13
CA ILE A 1104 -59.82 -21.80 -13.11
C ILE A 1104 -60.99 -20.82 -13.40
N VAL A 1105 -61.03 -20.30 -14.63
CA VAL A 1105 -62.03 -19.35 -15.11
C VAL A 1105 -63.45 -19.93 -15.05
N GLY A 1106 -64.19 -19.53 -14.02
CA GLY A 1106 -65.57 -19.95 -13.72
C GLY A 1106 -66.63 -18.85 -13.90
N GLY A 1107 -66.34 -17.80 -14.68
CA GLY A 1107 -67.22 -16.66 -14.91
C GLY A 1107 -66.59 -15.33 -14.46
N ALA A 1108 -66.88 -14.25 -15.22
CA ALA A 1108 -66.33 -12.89 -15.03
C ALA A 1108 -66.18 -12.50 -13.54
N ASP A 1109 -65.00 -12.16 -13.05
CA ASP A 1109 -64.31 -10.91 -13.40
C ASP A 1109 -62.78 -10.93 -13.15
N VAL A 1110 -62.07 -9.94 -13.70
CA VAL A 1110 -60.61 -9.64 -13.52
C VAL A 1110 -59.59 -10.68 -14.02
N ALA A 1111 -59.19 -10.54 -15.29
CA ALA A 1111 -57.95 -11.14 -15.80
C ALA A 1111 -56.74 -10.21 -15.53
N THR A 1112 -55.97 -10.48 -14.47
CA THR A 1112 -54.60 -9.96 -14.28
C THR A 1112 -53.57 -11.08 -14.45
N ALA A 1113 -52.31 -10.74 -14.70
CA ALA A 1113 -51.24 -11.71 -14.99
C ALA A 1113 -51.00 -12.71 -13.84
N ASP A 1114 -51.38 -12.36 -12.61
CA ASP A 1114 -51.23 -13.19 -11.41
C ASP A 1114 -52.28 -14.33 -11.30
N HIS A 1115 -53.30 -14.36 -12.17
CA HIS A 1115 -54.36 -15.38 -12.17
C HIS A 1115 -54.06 -16.64 -13.02
N GLU A 1116 -52.91 -16.73 -13.69
CA GLU A 1116 -52.41 -17.98 -14.30
C GLU A 1116 -50.90 -18.14 -14.02
N PRO A 1117 -50.48 -18.53 -12.80
CA PRO A 1117 -49.07 -18.50 -12.40
C PRO A 1117 -48.15 -19.39 -13.25
N SER A 1118 -46.89 -18.96 -13.42
CA SER A 1118 -45.86 -19.70 -14.17
C SER A 1118 -45.26 -20.85 -13.37
N PHE A 1119 -45.29 -20.80 -12.04
CA PHE A 1119 -44.88 -21.92 -11.19
C PHE A 1119 -45.79 -22.01 -9.98
N ILE A 1120 -46.25 -23.21 -9.64
CA ILE A 1120 -47.12 -23.44 -8.48
C ILE A 1120 -46.63 -24.65 -7.70
N TRP A 1121 -46.47 -24.42 -6.41
CA TRP A 1121 -45.85 -25.31 -5.45
C TRP A 1121 -46.53 -25.19 -4.09
N SER A 1122 -46.23 -26.10 -3.20
CA SER A 1122 -46.71 -26.09 -1.82
C SER A 1122 -45.55 -26.26 -0.85
N ASP A 1123 -45.62 -25.53 0.27
CA ASP A 1123 -44.68 -25.63 1.39
C ASP A 1123 -45.09 -26.73 2.39
N ASN A 1124 -46.08 -27.55 2.04
CA ASN A 1124 -46.63 -28.62 2.88
C ASN A 1124 -46.91 -28.15 4.32
N SER A 1125 -47.41 -26.91 4.48
CA SER A 1125 -47.70 -26.31 5.78
C SER A 1125 -48.98 -26.81 6.43
N ALA A 1126 -49.91 -27.39 5.65
CA ALA A 1126 -51.11 -28.00 6.19
C ALA A 1126 -50.79 -29.27 7.01
N THR A 1127 -51.62 -29.55 8.02
CA THR A 1127 -51.48 -30.73 8.90
C THR A 1127 -51.67 -32.07 8.18
N SER A 1128 -52.30 -32.06 7.01
CA SER A 1128 -52.44 -33.21 6.10
C SER A 1128 -52.51 -32.72 4.65
N HIS A 1129 -51.36 -32.48 4.03
CA HIS A 1129 -51.25 -31.91 2.68
C HIS A 1129 -52.09 -32.66 1.63
N SER A 1130 -52.71 -31.89 0.73
CA SER A 1130 -53.40 -32.38 -0.47
C SER A 1130 -53.46 -31.28 -1.53
N GLU A 1131 -53.97 -31.58 -2.73
CA GLU A 1131 -54.22 -30.54 -3.75
C GLU A 1131 -55.36 -29.57 -3.38
N SER A 1132 -56.04 -29.80 -2.25
CA SER A 1132 -57.14 -28.97 -1.73
C SER A 1132 -56.82 -28.19 -0.45
N THR A 1133 -55.65 -28.40 0.17
CA THR A 1133 -55.26 -27.68 1.39
C THR A 1133 -54.76 -26.27 1.10
N TYR A 1134 -54.83 -25.38 2.08
CA TYR A 1134 -54.44 -23.96 1.93
C TYR A 1134 -52.95 -23.74 2.17
N ASP A 1135 -52.14 -24.51 1.46
CA ASP A 1135 -50.68 -24.50 1.50
C ASP A 1135 -50.04 -24.42 0.11
N TRP A 1136 -50.81 -24.07 -0.93
CA TRP A 1136 -50.32 -23.84 -2.29
C TRP A 1136 -50.05 -22.36 -2.58
N ASN A 1137 -48.98 -22.12 -3.34
CA ASN A 1137 -48.30 -20.85 -3.52
C ASN A 1137 -47.82 -20.68 -4.97
N ASN A 1138 -47.58 -19.44 -5.41
CA ASN A 1138 -47.09 -19.13 -6.76
C ASN A 1138 -45.56 -18.97 -6.82
N GLY A 1139 -45.01 -18.66 -8.00
CA GLY A 1139 -43.56 -18.57 -8.24
C GLY A 1139 -42.87 -17.35 -7.64
N ARG A 1140 -43.58 -16.42 -6.99
CA ARG A 1140 -43.02 -15.13 -6.55
C ARG A 1140 -41.85 -15.32 -5.59
N TYR A 1141 -40.74 -14.66 -5.91
CA TYR A 1141 -39.45 -14.74 -5.20
C TYR A 1141 -38.81 -16.15 -5.09
N VAL A 1142 -39.29 -17.16 -5.83
CA VAL A 1142 -38.58 -18.44 -5.96
C VAL A 1142 -37.27 -18.19 -6.73
N LYS A 1143 -36.12 -18.46 -6.09
CA LYS A 1143 -34.81 -18.12 -6.66
C LYS A 1143 -34.57 -18.84 -7.99
N THR A 1144 -34.02 -18.09 -8.96
CA THR A 1144 -33.75 -18.51 -10.34
C THR A 1144 -35.01 -18.69 -11.21
N LEU A 1145 -36.14 -18.11 -10.82
CA LEU A 1145 -37.24 -17.79 -11.74
C LEU A 1145 -37.26 -16.27 -12.05
N PRO A 1146 -37.39 -15.86 -13.32
CA PRO A 1146 -37.23 -16.70 -14.52
C PRO A 1146 -35.80 -17.22 -14.63
N SER A 1147 -35.60 -18.35 -15.30
CA SER A 1147 -34.26 -18.94 -15.42
C SER A 1147 -33.45 -18.31 -16.54
N ASP A 1148 -32.12 -18.56 -16.56
CA ASP A 1148 -31.32 -18.30 -17.75
C ASP A 1148 -31.93 -18.95 -19.00
N GLN A 1149 -31.82 -18.25 -20.12
CA GLN A 1149 -32.16 -18.75 -21.45
C GLN A 1149 -31.14 -19.79 -21.93
N LYS A 1150 -31.62 -20.90 -22.50
CA LYS A 1150 -30.82 -21.98 -23.12
C LYS A 1150 -31.25 -22.17 -24.57
N THR A 1151 -30.29 -22.39 -25.47
CA THR A 1151 -30.52 -22.50 -26.91
C THR A 1151 -30.29 -23.94 -27.38
N VAL A 1152 -31.22 -24.47 -28.17
CA VAL A 1152 -31.09 -25.77 -28.86
C VAL A 1152 -31.21 -25.54 -30.36
N SER A 1153 -30.23 -26.00 -31.13
CA SER A 1153 -30.10 -25.76 -32.57
C SER A 1153 -29.87 -27.06 -33.36
N ASN A 1154 -30.11 -27.03 -34.67
CA ASN A 1154 -30.10 -28.20 -35.57
C ASN A 1154 -28.71 -28.74 -35.93
#